data_AF-A0A411ZMB5-F1
#
_entry.id   AF-A0A411ZMB5-F1
#
_cell.length_a   1.000
_cell.length_b   1.000
_cell.length_c   1.000
_cell.angle_alpha   90.00
_cell.angle_beta   90.00
_cell.angle_gamma   90.00
#
_symmetry.space_group_name_H-M   'P 1'
#
loop_
_entity.id
_entity.type
_entity.pdbx_description
1 polymer ?
#
loop_
_entity_poly.entity_id
_entity_poly.type
_entity_poly.pdbx_seq_one_letter_code
_entity_poly.pdbx_strand_id
1 'polypeptide(L)'
;MIFHDSRNLYYRSPIGAVPTQSFVRLAIDVDLKDKVSLVRLHTWQETCGSIYYNLKKSSWDEKHYFIDLDMPEDGCLVWYYFIIELADGKLLYYGNNKAQMGGIGQEALEVPPSYQITVFKKDVKTPDWFKKAVMYQIFPDRFYRSGNNIPQKKHAVLHCDWNEPPMYYLDPDTKNVITYDYFGGNIQGIKEKLSYLKDLGISVIYFNPIFKSRANHHYDTADYHQVDPMFGTNEEFAQLCSQAKEMGIRIILDGVFSHTGSDSIYFNRFGNFDSIGAYQSKESPYYEWYDFKEYPCKYDCWWGFTSMPNTKETTPSYMDFIIRSEDSVMNFWMDKGISGWRLDVIDELPQKFTRCFYQKLKKLDKDAVIIGEVWEDASNKIAYNVHREYLCGYEMDSAMNYPLRKIILDFILKNKSTQETEVSILNQHENYPEENLYAMMNLLGSHDVERILTLLGEAPSVENVPASVQAKFKLDDAHLRLAIARLKLAVVWQMTLPGVPSIYYGDEIGMQGYRDPHNRASYKWDEADNNLRHFFTRMIALRNHRQVLQTGWYIPVCAQDDVLAYMRTTKLGKDRFGQKMDDDCILVVLNRHQEKTMTIEIDVHGFCQHKLHEITNMYPDVEIIDNKAKIEIEPLTALVFEKEKENIEYARKAGIIMHPTSLPSDYGIGDLGKEAYNFVDWLVKAKQKIWQVLPLNLVGYGASPYQSPSAFAGNTMLISPEKLVEINLLEAKDIILDYKADVDKVDFVKVEAYKEKILTKAFANFVADADYTAFCQQQSYWLEDYALFMALKKYYKNLPWYEWNLDIKLRKPQALESCRISLAQDIAYAKFKQYIFFKQWQDLHAYANEKGIQIVGDVPIFPSHDSADVWVHQDLFNLNADGTLKTAAGVPPDYFSEDGQLWGNPHYLWKVMQRDDYSWWRKRIATLLNLVDIIRIDHFRGFEAYWEVSGMATNARVGKWVKGPGKDLFDKIKEYLGDVPIIAEDLGVITPEVEALKNSCNFPGMKVLQFELYANKYHKLNFISPKNSIVYTGTHDNNTTLGWLKEDISPQDKAVLADLLEVKVDDNEALLDELVKLAYASASKMAILPMQDVLKLDSNARMNLPGTVGTNWGWRMQKDALTDEKAMYLCSLVEKYNR
;
A
#
# COMPACT_ATOMS: atom_id res chain seq x y z
N MET A 1 -16.50 -25.67 10.24
CA MET A 1 -15.32 -24.83 10.50
C MET A 1 -15.80 -23.54 11.15
N ILE A 2 -15.18 -23.11 12.25
CA ILE A 2 -15.44 -21.80 12.87
C ILE A 2 -14.16 -20.97 12.71
N PHE A 3 -14.24 -19.76 12.17
CA PHE A 3 -13.05 -18.98 11.83
C PHE A 3 -13.26 -17.47 11.99
N HIS A 4 -12.36 -16.83 12.73
CA HIS A 4 -12.23 -15.38 12.82
C HIS A 4 -10.74 -15.04 12.96
N ASP A 5 -10.30 -14.02 12.22
CA ASP A 5 -8.96 -13.44 12.31
C ASP A 5 -9.07 -11.94 12.55
N SER A 6 -8.66 -11.48 13.73
CA SER A 6 -8.76 -10.07 14.12
C SER A 6 -7.84 -9.13 13.31
N ARG A 7 -6.96 -9.67 12.46
CA ARG A 7 -6.06 -8.93 11.57
C ARG A 7 -6.46 -9.00 10.10
N ASN A 8 -7.64 -9.55 9.81
CA ASN A 8 -8.20 -9.61 8.47
C ASN A 8 -9.46 -8.73 8.39
N LEU A 9 -9.47 -7.78 7.44
CA LEU A 9 -10.53 -6.79 7.28
C LEU A 9 -11.91 -7.40 7.00
N TYR A 10 -11.96 -8.62 6.49
CA TYR A 10 -13.21 -9.37 6.30
C TYR A 10 -13.88 -9.72 7.64
N TYR A 11 -13.09 -9.93 8.70
CA TYR A 11 -13.59 -10.32 10.02
C TYR A 11 -13.57 -9.19 11.05
N ARG A 12 -12.72 -8.18 10.88
CA ARG A 12 -12.64 -7.00 11.74
C ARG A 12 -12.31 -5.75 10.93
N SER A 13 -13.23 -4.80 10.88
CA SER A 13 -13.04 -3.54 10.15
C SER A 13 -13.49 -2.32 10.99
N PRO A 14 -12.62 -1.33 11.22
CA PRO A 14 -11.18 -1.32 10.88
C PRO A 14 -10.36 -2.27 11.78
N ILE A 15 -9.15 -2.63 11.35
CA ILE A 15 -8.20 -3.40 12.16
C ILE A 15 -7.55 -2.49 13.21
N GLY A 16 -7.27 -3.06 14.39
CA GLY A 16 -6.48 -2.43 15.44
C GLY A 16 -7.28 -1.51 16.36
N ALA A 17 -6.59 -0.60 17.03
CA ALA A 17 -7.20 0.39 17.92
C ALA A 17 -8.06 1.40 17.14
N VAL A 18 -9.14 1.88 17.77
CA VAL A 18 -10.16 2.71 17.11
C VAL A 18 -10.55 3.93 17.94
N PRO A 19 -10.96 5.04 17.30
CA PRO A 19 -11.34 6.23 18.04
C PRO A 19 -12.70 6.08 18.75
N THR A 20 -12.90 6.82 19.84
CA THR A 20 -14.20 6.97 20.51
C THR A 20 -15.28 7.41 19.52
N GLN A 21 -16.51 6.94 19.70
CA GLN A 21 -17.65 7.25 18.83
C GLN A 21 -17.44 6.86 17.34
N SER A 22 -16.52 5.94 17.06
CA SER A 22 -16.46 5.25 15.76
C SER A 22 -17.32 3.99 15.79
N PHE A 23 -17.31 3.23 14.69
CA PHE A 23 -17.87 1.88 14.67
C PHE A 23 -16.79 0.84 14.38
N VAL A 24 -17.03 -0.40 14.79
CA VAL A 24 -16.25 -1.58 14.42
C VAL A 24 -17.20 -2.67 13.95
N ARG A 25 -16.97 -3.19 12.75
CA ARG A 25 -17.60 -4.43 12.29
C ARG A 25 -16.79 -5.61 12.80
N LEU A 26 -17.45 -6.53 13.51
CA LEU A 26 -16.89 -7.83 13.89
C LEU A 26 -17.67 -8.95 13.21
N ALA A 27 -16.97 -9.91 12.64
CA ALA A 27 -17.57 -11.01 11.92
C ALA A 27 -16.84 -12.35 12.16
N ILE A 28 -17.55 -13.46 11.94
CA ILE A 28 -17.06 -14.82 12.11
C ILE A 28 -17.73 -15.74 11.09
N ASP A 29 -16.94 -16.65 10.50
CA ASP A 29 -17.49 -17.70 9.65
C ASP A 29 -17.82 -18.94 10.49
N VAL A 30 -19.02 -19.48 10.30
CA VAL A 30 -19.52 -20.67 10.98
C VAL A 30 -20.13 -21.63 9.96
N ASP A 31 -19.33 -22.61 9.52
CA ASP A 31 -19.74 -23.66 8.59
C ASP A 31 -20.01 -24.97 9.34
N LEU A 32 -21.24 -25.13 9.84
CA LEU A 32 -21.69 -26.33 10.57
C LEU A 32 -22.95 -26.98 9.96
N LYS A 33 -23.24 -26.70 8.68
CA LYS A 33 -24.30 -27.35 7.87
C LYS A 33 -25.63 -27.53 8.64
N ASP A 34 -26.24 -26.41 9.04
CA ASP A 34 -27.55 -26.29 9.71
C ASP A 34 -27.65 -26.71 11.18
N LYS A 35 -26.51 -26.98 11.84
CA LYS A 35 -26.48 -27.28 13.29
C LYS A 35 -26.49 -26.05 14.18
N VAL A 36 -26.51 -24.83 13.64
CA VAL A 36 -26.38 -23.58 14.41
C VAL A 36 -27.76 -22.99 14.65
N SER A 37 -28.13 -22.78 15.91
CA SER A 37 -29.37 -22.08 16.28
C SER A 37 -29.15 -20.58 16.40
N LEU A 38 -28.01 -20.15 16.96
CA LEU A 38 -27.72 -18.75 17.23
C LEU A 38 -26.21 -18.50 17.30
N VAL A 39 -25.75 -17.36 16.77
CA VAL A 39 -24.38 -16.86 16.96
C VAL A 39 -24.45 -15.55 17.73
N ARG A 40 -23.71 -15.47 18.84
CA ARG A 40 -23.64 -14.32 19.74
C ARG A 40 -22.22 -13.78 19.86
N LEU A 41 -22.11 -12.48 20.08
CA LEU A 41 -20.89 -11.81 20.51
C LEU A 41 -21.04 -11.49 21.99
N HIS A 42 -20.06 -11.86 22.80
CA HIS A 42 -19.91 -11.32 24.15
C HIS A 42 -18.85 -10.22 24.12
N THR A 43 -19.20 -9.07 24.68
CA THR A 43 -18.24 -7.98 24.90
C THR A 43 -18.25 -7.57 26.35
N TRP A 44 -17.13 -7.13 26.89
CA TRP A 44 -17.10 -6.54 28.24
C TRP A 44 -16.08 -5.42 28.38
N GLN A 45 -16.37 -4.53 29.33
CA GLN A 45 -15.51 -3.44 29.78
C GLN A 45 -15.45 -3.49 31.31
N GLU A 46 -14.32 -3.10 31.92
CA GLU A 46 -14.21 -3.10 33.39
C GLU A 46 -15.25 -2.19 34.06
N THR A 47 -15.53 -1.03 33.45
CA THR A 47 -16.40 0.02 34.00
C THR A 47 -17.89 -0.25 33.77
N CYS A 48 -18.26 -0.90 32.68
CA CYS A 48 -19.65 -1.09 32.25
C CYS A 48 -20.16 -2.54 32.32
N GLY A 49 -19.28 -3.51 32.55
CA GLY A 49 -19.64 -4.93 32.64
C GLY A 49 -19.83 -5.62 31.29
N SER A 50 -20.58 -6.72 31.28
CA SER A 50 -20.77 -7.61 30.13
C SER A 50 -22.03 -7.30 29.32
N ILE A 51 -21.93 -7.36 27.99
CA ILE A 51 -23.04 -7.20 27.05
C ILE A 51 -23.01 -8.37 26.04
N TYR A 52 -24.18 -8.85 25.63
CA TYR A 52 -24.34 -9.91 24.64
C TYR A 52 -25.13 -9.39 23.44
N TYR A 53 -24.63 -9.66 22.24
CA TYR A 53 -25.28 -9.27 20.99
C TYR A 53 -25.55 -10.48 20.11
N ASN A 54 -26.68 -10.49 19.41
CA ASN A 54 -26.95 -11.50 18.39
C ASN A 54 -26.36 -11.01 17.05
N LEU A 55 -25.54 -11.85 16.40
CA LEU A 55 -24.99 -11.51 15.08
C LEU A 55 -26.04 -11.69 14.00
N LYS A 56 -25.94 -10.87 12.95
CA LYS A 56 -26.73 -10.97 11.73
C LYS A 56 -26.04 -11.95 10.80
N LYS A 57 -26.82 -12.79 10.11
CA LYS A 57 -26.32 -13.64 9.02
C LYS A 57 -26.18 -12.79 7.75
N SER A 58 -25.08 -12.95 7.03
CA SER A 58 -24.87 -12.28 5.75
C SER A 58 -25.87 -12.74 4.69
N SER A 59 -26.20 -11.84 3.77
CA SER A 59 -27.11 -12.12 2.65
C SER A 59 -26.43 -12.77 1.44
N TRP A 60 -25.09 -12.69 1.35
CA TRP A 60 -24.30 -13.23 0.23
C TRP A 60 -23.43 -14.43 0.62
N ASP A 61 -23.21 -14.67 1.91
CA ASP A 61 -22.47 -15.83 2.41
C ASP A 61 -23.19 -16.45 3.60
N GLU A 62 -23.75 -17.64 3.41
CA GLU A 62 -24.51 -18.34 4.44
C GLU A 62 -23.66 -18.76 5.65
N LYS A 63 -22.34 -18.73 5.55
CA LYS A 63 -21.43 -19.07 6.65
C LYS A 63 -21.04 -17.83 7.45
N HIS A 64 -21.22 -16.63 6.91
CA HIS A 64 -20.72 -15.40 7.49
C HIS A 64 -21.73 -14.74 8.43
N TYR A 65 -21.33 -14.50 9.68
CA TYR A 65 -22.10 -13.79 10.69
C TYR A 65 -21.37 -12.52 11.09
N PHE A 66 -22.07 -11.39 11.23
CA PHE A 66 -21.44 -10.11 11.57
C PHE A 66 -22.31 -9.22 12.45
N ILE A 67 -21.68 -8.21 13.05
CA ILE A 67 -22.33 -7.12 13.76
C ILE A 67 -21.50 -5.83 13.62
N ASP A 68 -22.20 -4.70 13.51
CA ASP A 68 -21.63 -3.35 13.62
C ASP A 68 -21.82 -2.85 15.05
N LEU A 69 -20.73 -2.51 15.72
CA LEU A 69 -20.72 -2.01 17.09
C LEU A 69 -20.30 -0.54 17.12
N ASP A 70 -21.07 0.30 17.79
CA ASP A 70 -20.65 1.66 18.12
C ASP A 70 -19.67 1.63 19.30
N MET A 71 -18.55 2.32 19.15
CA MET A 71 -17.53 2.43 20.18
C MET A 71 -17.94 3.46 21.24
N PRO A 72 -17.58 3.24 22.53
CA PRO A 72 -17.94 4.13 23.62
C PRO A 72 -17.51 5.60 23.42
N GLU A 73 -18.16 6.51 24.17
CA GLU A 73 -17.82 7.94 24.17
C GLU A 73 -16.48 8.23 24.85
N ASP A 74 -16.15 7.46 25.88
CA ASP A 74 -14.88 7.53 26.60
C ASP A 74 -13.91 6.46 26.10
N GLY A 75 -12.61 6.77 26.09
CA GLY A 75 -11.57 5.82 25.77
C GLY A 75 -11.48 4.74 26.85
N CYS A 76 -11.43 3.48 26.44
CA CYS A 76 -11.41 2.32 27.31
C CYS A 76 -10.88 1.08 26.57
N LEU A 77 -10.76 -0.04 27.28
CA LEU A 77 -10.56 -1.36 26.67
C LEU A 77 -11.88 -2.10 26.53
N VAL A 78 -12.18 -2.55 25.31
CA VAL A 78 -13.30 -3.45 25.02
C VAL A 78 -12.74 -4.82 24.70
N TRP A 79 -13.22 -5.83 25.43
CA TRP A 79 -12.83 -7.22 25.24
C TRP A 79 -13.95 -8.00 24.58
N TYR A 80 -13.63 -8.97 23.70
CA TYR A 80 -14.67 -9.77 23.05
C TYR A 80 -14.29 -11.23 22.75
N TYR A 81 -15.31 -12.08 22.66
CA TYR A 81 -15.27 -13.42 22.08
C TYR A 81 -16.65 -13.82 21.53
N PHE A 82 -16.70 -14.85 20.67
CA PHE A 82 -17.93 -15.34 20.06
C PHE A 82 -18.46 -16.59 20.77
N ILE A 83 -19.79 -16.72 20.79
CA ILE A 83 -20.53 -17.85 21.34
C ILE A 83 -21.41 -18.41 20.23
N ILE A 84 -21.23 -19.69 19.89
CA ILE A 84 -21.99 -20.40 18.88
C ILE A 84 -22.87 -21.42 19.61
N GLU A 85 -24.19 -21.25 19.48
CA GLU A 85 -25.18 -22.16 20.03
C GLU A 85 -25.61 -23.16 18.95
N LEU A 86 -25.53 -24.44 19.28
CA LEU A 86 -25.95 -25.51 18.39
C LEU A 86 -27.43 -25.88 18.62
N ALA A 87 -28.05 -26.48 17.62
CA ALA A 87 -29.45 -26.92 17.65
C ALA A 87 -29.75 -27.93 18.77
N ASP A 88 -28.73 -28.65 19.28
CA ASP A 88 -28.85 -29.58 20.41
C ASP A 88 -28.62 -28.90 21.78
N GLY A 89 -28.47 -27.57 21.81
CA GLY A 89 -28.26 -26.75 23.00
C GLY A 89 -26.82 -26.68 23.50
N LYS A 90 -25.86 -27.30 22.80
CA LYS A 90 -24.43 -27.16 23.16
C LYS A 90 -23.90 -25.79 22.76
N LEU A 91 -22.98 -25.27 23.59
CA LEU A 91 -22.27 -24.02 23.33
C LEU A 91 -20.83 -24.32 22.90
N LEU A 92 -20.40 -23.65 21.84
CA LEU A 92 -19.00 -23.56 21.43
C LEU A 92 -18.56 -22.11 21.57
N TYR A 93 -17.31 -21.91 21.96
CA TYR A 93 -16.72 -20.58 22.10
C TYR A 93 -15.61 -20.40 21.07
N TYR A 94 -15.44 -19.17 20.59
CA TYR A 94 -14.31 -18.81 19.73
C TYR A 94 -13.74 -17.47 20.17
N GLY A 95 -12.46 -17.43 20.49
CA GLY A 95 -11.79 -16.24 20.99
C GLY A 95 -10.33 -16.19 20.60
N ASN A 96 -9.57 -15.36 21.30
CA ASN A 96 -8.15 -15.16 21.07
C ASN A 96 -7.38 -16.47 21.33
N ASN A 97 -6.25 -16.63 20.66
CA ASN A 97 -5.41 -17.81 20.84
C ASN A 97 -4.83 -17.88 22.25
N LYS A 98 -4.34 -19.06 22.65
CA LYS A 98 -3.74 -19.29 23.98
C LYS A 98 -2.54 -18.40 24.28
N ALA A 99 -1.83 -17.93 23.25
CA ALA A 99 -0.72 -17.00 23.38
C ALA A 99 -1.17 -15.55 23.58
N GLN A 100 -2.48 -15.27 23.44
CA GLN A 100 -3.11 -13.95 23.59
C GLN A 100 -2.57 -12.90 22.61
N MET A 101 -2.11 -13.32 21.43
CA MET A 101 -1.43 -12.44 20.48
C MET A 101 -2.37 -11.79 19.45
N GLY A 102 -3.68 -12.04 19.49
CA GLY A 102 -4.60 -11.63 18.42
C GLY A 102 -4.37 -12.43 17.13
N GLY A 103 -4.91 -11.95 16.01
CA GLY A 103 -4.90 -12.67 14.73
C GLY A 103 -5.92 -13.81 14.70
N ILE A 104 -5.51 -14.96 14.16
CA ILE A 104 -6.35 -16.16 14.09
C ILE A 104 -6.64 -16.68 15.50
N GLY A 105 -7.93 -16.93 15.75
CA GLY A 105 -8.42 -17.43 17.02
C GLY A 105 -8.41 -18.93 17.18
N GLN A 106 -9.06 -19.37 18.25
CA GLN A 106 -9.20 -20.78 18.57
C GLN A 106 -10.61 -21.11 19.07
N GLU A 107 -11.15 -22.24 18.59
CA GLU A 107 -12.36 -22.83 19.13
C GLU A 107 -12.10 -23.51 20.48
N ALA A 108 -13.06 -23.41 21.39
CA ALA A 108 -12.99 -24.01 22.72
C ALA A 108 -14.38 -24.43 23.23
N LEU A 109 -14.39 -25.41 24.14
CA LEU A 109 -15.60 -25.83 24.87
C LEU A 109 -15.86 -24.99 26.13
N GLU A 110 -14.87 -24.21 26.55
CA GLU A 110 -14.91 -23.25 27.66
C GLU A 110 -14.54 -21.86 27.13
N VAL A 111 -14.78 -20.81 27.94
CA VAL A 111 -14.50 -19.42 27.54
C VAL A 111 -12.99 -19.26 27.26
N PRO A 112 -12.60 -18.94 26.01
CA PRO A 112 -11.21 -18.71 25.64
C PRO A 112 -10.74 -17.31 26.07
N PRO A 113 -9.43 -17.01 25.98
CA PRO A 113 -8.95 -15.64 26.10
C PRO A 113 -9.70 -14.69 25.16
N SER A 114 -9.97 -13.47 25.61
CA SER A 114 -10.69 -12.48 24.81
C SER A 114 -9.74 -11.72 23.86
N TYR A 115 -10.27 -11.24 22.75
CA TYR A 115 -9.61 -10.25 21.92
C TYR A 115 -9.74 -8.87 22.56
N GLN A 116 -8.79 -7.98 22.25
CA GLN A 116 -8.77 -6.60 22.70
C GLN A 116 -9.12 -5.63 21.58
N ILE A 117 -9.91 -4.62 21.92
CA ILE A 117 -10.08 -3.39 21.15
C ILE A 117 -9.71 -2.23 22.08
N THR A 118 -8.62 -1.54 21.76
CA THR A 118 -8.26 -0.29 22.42
C THR A 118 -9.05 0.85 21.80
N VAL A 119 -9.94 1.45 22.58
CA VAL A 119 -10.73 2.61 22.17
C VAL A 119 -10.03 3.85 22.70
N PHE A 120 -9.55 4.72 21.80
CA PHE A 120 -8.79 5.92 22.16
C PHE A 120 -9.58 7.18 21.88
N LYS A 121 -9.36 8.24 22.67
CA LYS A 121 -10.05 9.51 22.47
C LYS A 121 -9.73 10.12 21.08
N LYS A 122 -10.77 10.31 20.25
CA LYS A 122 -10.67 10.72 18.83
C LYS A 122 -9.83 11.98 18.55
N ASP A 123 -9.88 12.96 19.45
CA ASP A 123 -9.21 14.26 19.25
C ASP A 123 -7.77 14.30 19.79
N VAL A 124 -7.30 13.21 20.40
CA VAL A 124 -5.95 13.15 20.97
C VAL A 124 -4.95 12.84 19.86
N LYS A 125 -3.93 13.69 19.76
CA LYS A 125 -2.79 13.51 18.86
C LYS A 125 -1.50 13.57 19.65
N THR A 126 -0.54 12.77 19.26
CA THR A 126 0.83 12.88 19.79
C THR A 126 1.61 13.93 18.99
N PRO A 127 2.66 14.54 19.56
CA PRO A 127 3.35 15.65 18.88
C PRO A 127 4.01 15.23 17.55
N ASP A 128 3.69 15.92 16.45
CA ASP A 128 4.15 15.55 15.10
C ASP A 128 5.67 15.64 14.94
N TRP A 129 6.31 16.59 15.62
CA TRP A 129 7.77 16.71 15.62
C TRP A 129 8.44 15.49 16.26
N PHE A 130 7.77 14.86 17.23
CA PHE A 130 8.31 13.73 17.98
C PHE A 130 8.29 12.46 17.14
N LYS A 131 7.20 12.18 16.42
CA LYS A 131 7.10 11.04 15.47
C LYS A 131 8.23 11.02 14.42
N LYS A 132 8.72 12.22 14.06
CA LYS A 132 9.78 12.42 13.04
C LYS A 132 11.18 12.45 13.64
N ALA A 133 11.32 12.32 14.96
CA ALA A 133 12.58 12.51 15.64
C ALA A 133 13.50 11.27 15.62
N VAL A 134 14.77 11.52 15.92
CA VAL A 134 15.71 10.54 16.45
C VAL A 134 16.17 11.04 17.81
N MET A 135 15.99 10.21 18.82
CA MET A 135 16.28 10.50 20.22
C MET A 135 17.66 9.96 20.62
N TYR A 136 18.33 10.70 21.49
CA TYR A 136 19.57 10.30 22.13
C TYR A 136 19.44 10.42 23.65
N GLN A 137 19.57 9.30 24.36
CA GLN A 137 19.52 9.25 25.82
C GLN A 137 20.90 9.52 26.41
N ILE A 138 20.99 10.50 27.30
CA ILE A 138 22.22 10.90 27.98
C ILE A 138 22.09 10.66 29.48
N PHE A 139 23.07 9.95 30.05
CA PHE A 139 23.33 9.95 31.49
C PHE A 139 24.36 11.05 31.79
N PRO A 140 23.97 12.20 32.40
CA PRO A 140 24.77 13.43 32.38
C PRO A 140 26.19 13.29 32.94
N ASP A 141 26.35 12.65 34.11
CA ASP A 141 27.64 12.47 34.79
C ASP A 141 28.68 11.71 33.92
N ARG A 142 28.21 10.93 32.94
CA ARG A 142 29.01 9.94 32.21
C ARG A 142 29.25 10.32 30.75
N PHE A 143 28.67 11.42 30.27
CA PHE A 143 28.73 11.75 28.85
C PHE A 143 29.95 12.60 28.48
N TYR A 144 30.12 13.76 29.11
CA TYR A 144 31.30 14.59 28.89
C TYR A 144 31.55 15.56 30.04
N ARG A 145 32.79 15.62 30.51
CA ARG A 145 33.28 16.54 31.54
C ARG A 145 34.04 17.69 30.89
N SER A 146 33.48 18.90 30.96
CA SER A 146 34.23 20.12 30.63
C SER A 146 34.96 20.64 31.86
N GLY A 147 36.27 20.89 31.73
CA GLY A 147 37.14 21.33 32.82
C GLY A 147 37.51 20.24 33.83
N ASN A 148 38.36 20.61 34.81
CA ASN A 148 38.87 19.69 35.83
C ASN A 148 38.33 19.97 37.25
N ASN A 149 37.46 20.99 37.40
CA ASN A 149 36.93 21.38 38.69
C ASN A 149 35.60 20.65 38.94
N ILE A 150 35.64 19.58 39.74
CA ILE A 150 34.44 18.83 40.13
C ILE A 150 33.95 19.36 41.48
N PRO A 151 32.69 19.81 41.60
CA PRO A 151 32.12 20.27 42.86
C PRO A 151 32.27 19.21 43.97
N GLN A 152 32.66 19.64 45.17
CA GLN A 152 32.73 18.73 46.30
C GLN A 152 31.33 18.36 46.78
N LYS A 153 31.08 17.06 46.95
CA LYS A 153 29.83 16.50 47.45
C LYS A 153 30.11 15.60 48.65
N LYS A 154 29.36 15.77 49.74
CA LYS A 154 29.57 14.97 50.97
C LYS A 154 29.29 13.50 50.68
N HIS A 155 30.15 12.61 51.17
CA HIS A 155 30.01 11.15 51.00
C HIS A 155 29.92 10.70 49.53
N ALA A 156 30.63 11.39 48.62
CA ALA A 156 30.80 11.02 47.22
C ALA A 156 32.23 10.58 46.93
N VAL A 157 32.41 9.64 46.00
CA VAL A 157 33.70 9.26 45.43
C VAL A 157 33.87 9.98 44.09
N LEU A 158 34.93 10.78 43.94
CA LEU A 158 35.18 11.53 42.71
C LEU A 158 36.28 10.84 41.89
N HIS A 159 35.95 10.51 40.65
CA HIS A 159 36.89 9.91 39.71
C HIS A 159 37.75 10.99 39.03
N CYS A 160 39.06 10.93 39.26
CA CYS A 160 40.01 11.83 38.61
C CYS A 160 40.21 11.45 37.15
N ASP A 161 40.32 10.15 36.87
CA ASP A 161 40.44 9.61 35.52
C ASP A 161 39.03 9.31 34.95
N TRP A 162 38.76 9.87 33.78
CA TRP A 162 37.51 9.64 33.06
C TRP A 162 37.34 8.17 32.67
N ASN A 163 38.43 7.42 32.51
CA ASN A 163 38.39 6.05 31.97
C ASN A 163 38.20 4.94 32.99
N GLU A 164 38.15 5.26 34.29
CA GLU A 164 37.92 4.28 35.35
C GLU A 164 36.54 3.60 35.23
N PRO A 165 36.42 2.32 35.66
CA PRO A 165 35.14 1.64 35.68
C PRO A 165 34.25 2.19 36.81
N PRO A 166 32.92 2.25 36.61
CA PRO A 166 32.01 2.70 37.65
C PRO A 166 31.93 1.68 38.80
N MET A 167 31.72 2.16 40.03
CA MET A 167 31.75 1.35 41.24
C MET A 167 30.58 1.65 42.20
N TYR A 168 29.96 0.58 42.71
CA TYR A 168 29.10 0.65 43.90
C TYR A 168 29.87 0.24 45.15
N TYR A 169 29.90 1.14 46.12
CA TYR A 169 30.46 0.87 47.44
C TYR A 169 29.33 0.42 48.37
N LEU A 170 29.19 -0.90 48.53
CA LEU A 170 28.12 -1.50 49.32
C LEU A 170 28.56 -1.79 50.75
N ASP A 171 27.61 -1.66 51.67
CA ASP A 171 27.75 -2.13 53.04
C ASP A 171 27.80 -3.67 53.08
N PRO A 172 28.81 -4.27 53.74
CA PRO A 172 28.98 -5.73 53.74
C PRO A 172 27.77 -6.50 54.28
N ASP A 173 27.07 -5.94 55.26
CA ASP A 173 26.01 -6.62 56.01
C ASP A 173 24.63 -6.34 55.41
N THR A 174 24.33 -5.07 55.14
CA THR A 174 23.02 -4.61 54.67
C THR A 174 22.89 -4.58 53.15
N LYS A 175 24.02 -4.69 52.42
CA LYS A 175 24.11 -4.54 50.96
C LYS A 175 23.60 -3.20 50.42
N ASN A 176 23.35 -2.22 51.28
CA ASN A 176 22.98 -0.87 50.89
C ASN A 176 24.18 -0.11 50.33
N VAL A 177 23.93 0.83 49.41
CA VAL A 177 24.99 1.70 48.90
C VAL A 177 25.42 2.69 49.99
N ILE A 178 26.70 2.66 50.36
CA ILE A 178 27.31 3.57 51.33
C ILE A 178 27.64 4.91 50.66
N THR A 179 28.25 4.86 49.48
CA THR A 179 28.70 6.04 48.73
C THR A 179 28.58 5.81 47.23
N TYR A 180 28.26 6.88 46.52
CA TYR A 180 28.10 6.92 45.07
C TYR A 180 29.31 7.57 44.41
N ASP A 181 29.63 7.11 43.22
CA ASP A 181 30.75 7.60 42.41
C ASP A 181 30.32 8.65 41.38
N TYR A 182 31.21 9.62 41.10
CA TYR A 182 30.96 10.72 40.17
C TYR A 182 32.17 10.92 39.26
N PHE A 183 31.91 11.01 37.97
CA PHE A 183 32.93 11.26 36.94
C PHE A 183 33.03 12.73 36.57
N GLY A 184 32.00 13.53 36.89
CA GLY A 184 32.00 14.99 36.73
C GLY A 184 31.50 15.45 35.35
N GLY A 185 30.75 14.63 34.64
CA GLY A 185 30.04 15.08 33.43
C GLY A 185 29.07 16.20 33.77
N ASN A 186 29.00 17.24 32.93
CA ASN A 186 28.32 18.49 33.27
C ASN A 186 27.62 19.15 32.07
N ILE A 187 26.75 20.14 32.34
CA ILE A 187 25.94 20.84 31.32
C ILE A 187 26.83 21.53 30.30
N GLN A 188 27.92 22.17 30.73
CA GLN A 188 28.86 22.83 29.83
C GLN A 188 29.52 21.82 28.88
N GLY A 189 29.86 20.63 29.36
CA GLY A 189 30.35 19.55 28.53
C GLY A 189 29.31 19.07 27.50
N ILE A 190 28.05 18.96 27.89
CA ILE A 190 26.98 18.61 26.95
C ILE A 190 26.81 19.70 25.87
N LYS A 191 26.88 20.99 26.23
CA LYS A 191 26.85 22.12 25.30
C LYS A 191 27.97 22.02 24.24
N GLU A 192 29.19 21.67 24.67
CA GLU A 192 30.34 21.47 23.77
C GLU A 192 30.17 20.30 22.80
N LYS A 193 29.24 19.37 23.09
CA LYS A 193 28.95 18.20 22.25
C LYS A 193 27.61 18.29 21.51
N LEU A 194 26.92 19.43 21.55
CA LEU A 194 25.70 19.62 20.75
C LEU A 194 25.97 19.51 19.24
N SER A 195 27.12 19.98 18.76
CA SER A 195 27.51 19.82 17.35
C SER A 195 27.68 18.35 16.98
N TYR A 196 28.30 17.56 17.85
CA TYR A 196 28.43 16.11 17.67
C TYR A 196 27.07 15.43 17.50
N LEU A 197 26.12 15.74 18.38
CA LEU A 197 24.76 15.18 18.31
C LEU A 197 24.03 15.66 17.04
N LYS A 198 24.22 16.91 16.65
CA LYS A 198 23.64 17.45 15.42
C LYS A 198 24.21 16.79 14.17
N ASP A 199 25.52 16.58 14.11
CA ASP A 199 26.22 15.92 13.01
C ASP A 199 25.81 14.45 12.88
N LEU A 200 25.55 13.78 14.01
CA LEU A 200 24.95 12.44 14.04
C LEU A 200 23.51 12.43 13.50
N GLY A 201 22.81 13.57 13.52
CA GLY A 201 21.44 13.74 13.03
C GLY A 201 20.37 13.65 14.12
N ILE A 202 20.74 13.83 15.39
CA ILE A 202 19.83 13.81 16.53
C ILE A 202 18.95 15.06 16.56
N SER A 203 17.68 14.89 16.92
CA SER A 203 16.71 15.97 17.08
C SER A 203 16.09 16.04 18.47
N VAL A 204 16.36 15.05 19.33
CA VAL A 204 15.85 15.00 20.70
C VAL A 204 16.91 14.45 21.64
N ILE A 205 17.11 15.13 22.76
CA ILE A 205 17.91 14.63 23.89
C ILE A 205 16.96 14.29 25.03
N TYR A 206 17.09 13.08 25.55
CA TYR A 206 16.45 12.66 26.79
C TYR A 206 17.53 12.55 27.87
N PHE A 207 17.39 13.31 28.95
CA PHE A 207 18.26 13.18 30.11
C PHE A 207 17.64 12.28 31.16
N ASN A 208 18.45 11.35 31.69
CA ASN A 208 18.24 10.83 33.04
C ASN A 208 18.20 11.98 34.07
N PRO A 209 17.71 11.76 35.30
CA PRO A 209 17.41 12.85 36.23
C PRO A 209 18.58 13.82 36.43
N ILE A 210 18.27 15.12 36.41
CA ILE A 210 19.25 16.22 36.57
C ILE A 210 19.08 16.99 37.88
N PHE A 211 18.03 16.68 38.62
CA PHE A 211 17.67 17.41 39.84
C PHE A 211 18.66 17.09 40.94
N LYS A 212 18.81 18.03 41.87
CA LYS A 212 19.70 17.88 43.01
C LYS A 212 19.37 16.60 43.75
N SER A 213 20.37 15.78 44.02
CA SER A 213 20.22 14.50 44.71
C SER A 213 21.51 14.15 45.47
N ARG A 214 21.50 13.09 46.28
CA ARG A 214 22.72 12.52 46.87
C ARG A 214 23.43 11.52 45.96
N ALA A 215 22.70 10.73 45.17
CA ALA A 215 23.25 9.69 44.31
C ALA A 215 23.64 10.17 42.91
N ASN A 216 24.49 9.40 42.24
CA ASN A 216 24.96 9.70 40.88
C ASN A 216 23.89 9.56 39.79
N HIS A 217 22.85 8.77 40.06
CA HIS A 217 21.72 8.52 39.16
C HIS A 217 20.58 9.52 39.35
N HIS A 218 20.59 10.28 40.45
CA HIS A 218 19.68 11.38 40.74
C HIS A 218 18.18 11.04 40.89
N TYR A 219 17.80 9.75 40.88
CA TYR A 219 16.44 9.29 41.22
C TYR A 219 16.01 9.56 42.67
N ASP A 220 16.95 9.61 43.62
CA ASP A 220 16.72 10.01 45.01
C ASP A 220 16.65 11.54 45.16
N THR A 221 15.69 12.16 44.47
CA THR A 221 15.59 13.62 44.34
C THR A 221 15.55 14.34 45.69
N ALA A 222 16.49 15.27 45.88
CA ALA A 222 16.61 16.10 47.07
C ALA A 222 15.90 17.45 46.95
N ASP A 223 15.89 18.04 45.75
CA ASP A 223 15.19 19.28 45.40
C ASP A 223 14.80 19.26 43.91
N TYR A 224 13.52 19.41 43.59
CA TYR A 224 13.02 19.34 42.21
C TYR A 224 13.19 20.64 41.45
N HIS A 225 13.37 21.77 42.12
CA HIS A 225 13.49 23.10 41.51
C HIS A 225 14.96 23.52 41.28
N GLN A 226 15.91 22.63 41.57
CA GLN A 226 17.34 22.90 41.47
C GLN A 226 18.05 21.79 40.67
N VAL A 227 18.76 22.17 39.60
CA VAL A 227 19.76 21.31 38.96
C VAL A 227 20.82 20.91 39.99
N ASP A 228 21.27 19.65 39.97
CA ASP A 228 22.34 19.21 40.86
C ASP A 228 23.61 20.06 40.62
N PRO A 229 24.20 20.65 41.68
CA PRO A 229 25.42 21.44 41.54
C PRO A 229 26.58 20.71 40.85
N MET A 230 26.59 19.37 40.86
CA MET A 230 27.55 18.56 40.10
C MET A 230 27.47 18.82 38.58
N PHE A 231 26.28 19.12 38.07
CA PHE A 231 26.03 19.34 36.64
C PHE A 231 26.10 20.80 36.22
N GLY A 232 25.68 21.73 37.09
CA GLY A 232 25.66 23.17 36.80
C GLY A 232 24.53 23.91 37.52
N THR A 233 24.05 24.99 36.93
CA THR A 233 22.91 25.78 37.46
C THR A 233 21.66 25.70 36.59
N ASN A 234 20.52 26.18 37.13
CA ASN A 234 19.27 26.29 36.40
C ASN A 234 19.38 27.20 35.16
N GLU A 235 20.16 28.29 35.26
CA GLU A 235 20.41 29.22 34.16
C GLU A 235 21.25 28.57 33.05
N GLU A 236 22.28 27.82 33.42
CA GLU A 236 23.09 27.07 32.46
C GLU A 236 22.26 26.01 31.73
N PHE A 237 21.34 25.34 32.44
CA PHE A 237 20.40 24.42 31.83
C PHE A 237 19.44 25.12 30.86
N ALA A 238 18.85 26.26 31.24
CA ALA A 238 17.99 27.03 30.34
C ALA A 238 18.75 27.50 29.08
N GLN A 239 20.03 27.87 29.22
CA GLN A 239 20.89 28.17 28.08
C GLN A 239 21.13 26.94 27.19
N LEU A 240 21.35 25.76 27.78
CA LEU A 240 21.46 24.50 27.03
C LEU A 240 20.18 24.23 26.23
N CYS A 241 19.00 24.38 26.83
CA CYS A 241 17.72 24.25 26.14
C CYS A 241 17.60 25.22 24.96
N SER A 242 17.97 26.50 25.16
CA SER A 242 17.93 27.52 24.10
C SER A 242 18.86 27.16 22.94
N GLN A 243 20.12 26.82 23.24
CA GLN A 243 21.12 26.47 22.23
C GLN A 243 20.76 25.19 21.47
N ALA A 244 20.30 24.15 22.18
CA ALA A 244 19.82 22.94 21.55
C ALA A 244 18.66 23.23 20.59
N LYS A 245 17.70 24.06 21.02
CA LYS A 245 16.53 24.44 20.22
C LYS A 245 16.92 25.21 18.95
N GLU A 246 17.90 26.11 19.01
CA GLU A 246 18.46 26.80 17.84
C GLU A 246 19.07 25.82 16.81
N MET A 247 19.60 24.68 17.28
CA MET A 247 20.12 23.61 16.43
C MET A 247 19.03 22.62 15.99
N GLY A 248 17.77 22.84 16.36
CA GLY A 248 16.64 21.94 16.08
C GLY A 248 16.60 20.71 16.98
N ILE A 249 17.27 20.74 18.13
CA ILE A 249 17.28 19.68 19.14
C ILE A 249 16.36 20.07 20.30
N ARG A 250 15.42 19.19 20.66
CA ARG A 250 14.54 19.38 21.81
C ARG A 250 15.01 18.55 23.00
N ILE A 251 14.68 18.98 24.22
CA ILE A 251 15.14 18.34 25.46
C ILE A 251 13.95 17.80 26.25
N ILE A 252 14.06 16.56 26.71
CA ILE A 252 13.10 15.87 27.56
C ILE A 252 13.80 15.53 28.88
N LEU A 253 13.11 15.76 30.00
CA LEU A 253 13.61 15.43 31.34
C LEU A 253 12.92 14.23 31.94
N ASP A 254 13.64 13.54 32.80
CA ASP A 254 13.12 12.48 33.66
C ASP A 254 12.39 13.06 34.87
N GLY A 255 11.14 12.62 35.08
CA GLY A 255 10.24 13.05 36.13
C GLY A 255 10.01 11.93 37.13
N VAL A 256 10.75 11.98 38.25
CA VAL A 256 10.70 10.99 39.32
C VAL A 256 9.73 11.45 40.39
N PHE A 257 8.47 11.04 40.29
CA PHE A 257 7.38 11.59 41.14
C PHE A 257 6.71 10.56 42.07
N SER A 258 7.09 9.28 42.03
CA SER A 258 6.56 8.22 42.92
C SER A 258 7.27 8.18 44.28
N HIS A 259 8.48 8.75 44.34
CA HIS A 259 9.31 8.80 45.53
C HIS A 259 10.24 10.01 45.49
N THR A 260 10.82 10.32 46.64
CA THR A 260 11.87 11.34 46.80
C THR A 260 13.11 10.71 47.43
N GLY A 261 14.21 11.43 47.53
CA GLY A 261 15.35 11.01 48.34
C GLY A 261 15.07 11.16 49.84
N SER A 262 15.59 10.23 50.64
CA SER A 262 15.57 10.35 52.11
C SER A 262 16.42 11.52 52.61
N ASP A 263 17.43 11.92 51.83
CA ASP A 263 18.26 13.11 52.03
C ASP A 263 17.74 14.27 51.16
N SER A 264 16.52 14.73 51.43
CA SER A 264 15.83 15.78 50.67
C SER A 264 15.33 16.92 51.56
N ILE A 265 14.97 18.05 50.96
CA ILE A 265 14.28 19.17 51.64
C ILE A 265 12.97 18.70 52.29
N TYR A 266 12.32 17.71 51.66
CA TYR A 266 10.99 17.22 52.01
C TYR A 266 11.02 16.19 53.14
N PHE A 267 11.94 15.22 53.08
CA PHE A 267 12.04 14.13 54.06
C PHE A 267 13.08 14.42 55.15
N ASN A 268 14.22 15.01 54.77
CA ASN A 268 15.34 15.47 55.61
C ASN A 268 15.80 14.50 56.69
N ARG A 269 16.01 13.22 56.36
CA ARG A 269 16.40 12.15 57.32
C ARG A 269 17.68 12.48 58.09
N PHE A 270 18.64 13.13 57.45
CA PHE A 270 19.97 13.40 58.00
C PHE A 270 20.15 14.83 58.53
N GLY A 271 19.15 15.70 58.41
CA GLY A 271 19.25 17.10 58.83
C GLY A 271 20.26 17.92 58.03
N ASN A 272 20.43 17.62 56.74
CA ASN A 272 21.34 18.33 55.84
C ASN A 272 20.72 19.62 55.25
N PHE A 273 19.42 19.81 55.42
CA PHE A 273 18.69 20.99 54.95
C PHE A 273 18.16 21.81 56.13
N ASP A 274 18.07 23.14 55.96
CA ASP A 274 17.62 24.07 57.00
C ASP A 274 16.11 23.94 57.31
N SER A 275 15.33 23.36 56.40
CA SER A 275 13.91 23.11 56.56
C SER A 275 13.63 21.84 57.40
N ILE A 276 12.51 21.85 58.13
CA ILE A 276 12.05 20.67 58.88
C ILE A 276 11.40 19.68 57.92
N GLY A 277 12.02 18.51 57.72
CA GLY A 277 11.48 17.45 56.86
C GLY A 277 10.54 16.49 57.59
N ALA A 278 9.81 15.69 56.81
CA ALA A 278 8.80 14.75 57.29
C ALA A 278 9.34 13.68 58.26
N TYR A 279 10.61 13.28 58.14
CA TYR A 279 11.23 12.31 59.07
C TYR A 279 11.52 12.92 60.44
N GLN A 280 11.72 14.24 60.51
CA GLN A 280 12.17 14.93 61.72
C GLN A 280 11.00 15.36 62.62
N SER A 281 9.88 15.79 62.04
CA SER A 281 8.71 16.22 62.79
C SER A 281 7.40 15.99 62.03
N LYS A 282 6.33 15.65 62.76
CA LYS A 282 4.98 15.47 62.21
C LYS A 282 4.32 16.81 61.83
N GLU A 283 4.86 17.90 62.34
CA GLU A 283 4.48 19.28 62.04
C GLU A 283 5.12 19.79 60.74
N SER A 284 5.99 19.00 60.09
CA SER A 284 6.54 19.33 58.76
C SER A 284 5.40 19.52 57.74
N PRO A 285 5.46 20.54 56.87
CA PRO A 285 4.47 20.72 55.80
C PRO A 285 4.45 19.55 54.80
N TYR A 286 5.51 18.74 54.79
CA TYR A 286 5.67 17.57 53.93
C TYR A 286 5.27 16.26 54.61
N TYR A 287 4.89 16.27 55.90
CA TYR A 287 4.60 15.03 56.64
C TYR A 287 3.50 14.19 55.94
N GLU A 288 2.46 14.85 55.43
CA GLU A 288 1.35 14.18 54.73
C GLU A 288 1.75 13.58 53.39
N TRP A 289 2.92 13.93 52.84
CA TRP A 289 3.40 13.38 51.58
C TRP A 289 3.89 11.94 51.74
N TYR A 290 4.18 11.47 52.96
CA TYR A 290 4.76 10.15 53.19
C TYR A 290 3.85 9.28 54.06
N ASP A 291 3.96 7.96 53.90
CA ASP A 291 3.23 6.99 54.73
C ASP A 291 4.15 6.32 55.75
N PHE A 292 4.04 6.74 57.00
CA PHE A 292 4.77 6.16 58.13
C PHE A 292 3.92 5.07 58.81
N LYS A 293 4.36 3.82 58.72
CA LYS A 293 3.76 2.71 59.48
C LYS A 293 4.13 2.77 60.96
N GLU A 294 5.36 3.18 61.27
CA GLU A 294 5.84 3.44 62.63
C GLU A 294 6.82 4.61 62.62
N TYR A 295 6.38 5.75 63.15
CA TYR A 295 7.13 7.00 63.04
C TYR A 295 8.37 7.06 63.96
N PRO A 296 9.53 7.56 63.50
CA PRO A 296 9.84 7.95 62.11
C PRO A 296 10.46 6.81 61.29
N CYS A 297 10.82 5.68 61.92
CA CYS A 297 11.78 4.72 61.35
C CYS A 297 11.22 3.72 60.34
N LYS A 298 9.90 3.49 60.30
CA LYS A 298 9.26 2.54 59.37
C LYS A 298 8.23 3.26 58.51
N TYR A 299 8.50 3.30 57.21
CA TYR A 299 7.70 4.00 56.21
C TYR A 299 7.72 3.23 54.89
N ASP A 300 6.74 3.50 54.03
CA ASP A 300 6.71 2.94 52.69
C ASP A 300 7.85 3.50 51.85
N CYS A 301 8.55 2.61 51.16
CA CYS A 301 9.74 2.94 50.38
C CYS A 301 9.82 2.07 49.14
N TRP A 302 10.43 2.64 48.10
CA TRP A 302 10.48 2.05 46.78
C TRP A 302 11.23 0.73 46.85
N TRP A 303 10.54 -0.38 46.60
CA TRP A 303 11.11 -1.74 46.62
C TRP A 303 11.92 -2.09 47.89
N GLY A 304 11.58 -1.46 49.03
CA GLY A 304 12.27 -1.66 50.31
C GLY A 304 13.56 -0.84 50.48
N PHE A 305 13.94 -0.01 49.51
CA PHE A 305 15.10 0.87 49.62
C PHE A 305 14.79 2.06 50.53
N THR A 306 15.24 2.01 51.78
CA THR A 306 14.95 3.07 52.78
C THR A 306 15.51 4.45 52.40
N SER A 307 16.38 4.53 51.40
CA SER A 307 16.90 5.76 50.81
C SER A 307 15.88 6.49 49.93
N MET A 308 14.81 5.82 49.49
CA MET A 308 13.79 6.33 48.56
C MET A 308 12.39 6.19 49.16
N PRO A 309 11.98 7.07 50.11
CA PRO A 309 10.63 7.08 50.67
C PRO A 309 9.56 7.38 49.61
N ASN A 310 8.52 6.55 49.56
CA ASN A 310 7.41 6.72 48.62
C ASN A 310 6.53 7.90 49.00
N THR A 311 6.06 8.61 47.99
CA THR A 311 5.12 9.71 48.18
C THR A 311 3.68 9.20 48.19
N LYS A 312 2.76 10.06 48.63
CA LYS A 312 1.31 9.93 48.45
C LYS A 312 0.90 10.93 47.38
N GLU A 313 0.95 10.50 46.14
CA GLU A 313 0.93 11.37 44.96
C GLU A 313 -0.41 12.11 44.79
N THR A 314 -1.48 11.56 45.36
CA THR A 314 -2.82 12.17 45.28
C THR A 314 -3.14 13.15 46.42
N THR A 315 -2.22 13.32 47.37
CA THR A 315 -2.32 14.34 48.43
C THR A 315 -2.43 15.72 47.78
N PRO A 316 -3.42 16.56 48.15
CA PRO A 316 -3.63 17.86 47.50
C PRO A 316 -2.39 18.75 47.45
N SER A 317 -1.64 18.86 48.55
CA SER A 317 -0.42 19.69 48.61
C SER A 317 0.70 19.17 47.70
N TYR A 318 0.80 17.85 47.50
CA TYR A 318 1.76 17.25 46.56
C TYR A 318 1.32 17.47 45.10
N MET A 319 0.04 17.29 44.79
CA MET A 319 -0.53 17.60 43.47
C MET A 319 -0.35 19.08 43.11
N ASP A 320 -0.48 19.97 44.08
CA ASP A 320 -0.26 21.41 43.90
C ASP A 320 1.21 21.69 43.60
N PHE A 321 2.12 21.09 44.38
CA PHE A 321 3.57 21.22 44.22
C PHE A 321 4.11 20.67 42.88
N ILE A 322 3.64 19.51 42.41
CA ILE A 322 4.14 18.91 41.16
C ILE A 322 3.39 19.47 39.93
N ILE A 323 2.08 19.70 40.02
CA ILE A 323 1.22 19.92 38.84
C ILE A 323 0.49 21.27 38.88
N ARG A 324 -0.31 21.55 39.91
CA ARG A 324 -1.40 22.54 39.81
C ARG A 324 -0.96 23.98 40.03
N SER A 325 -0.06 24.23 40.97
CA SER A 325 0.38 25.59 41.32
C SER A 325 1.10 26.27 40.15
N GLU A 326 1.21 27.59 40.18
CA GLU A 326 1.93 28.36 39.16
C GLU A 326 3.43 28.07 39.20
N ASP A 327 3.99 27.90 40.40
CA ASP A 327 5.38 27.54 40.69
C ASP A 327 5.62 26.03 40.73
N SER A 328 4.68 25.23 40.22
CA SER A 328 4.80 23.77 40.23
C SER A 328 6.04 23.29 39.49
N VAL A 329 6.56 22.10 39.87
CA VAL A 329 7.73 21.49 39.23
C VAL A 329 7.53 21.42 37.71
N MET A 330 6.35 21.02 37.25
CA MET A 330 6.00 21.00 35.83
C MET A 330 6.17 22.37 35.17
N ASN A 331 5.51 23.42 35.68
CA ASN A 331 5.56 24.74 35.06
C ASN A 331 6.98 25.32 35.08
N PHE A 332 7.71 25.11 36.18
CA PHE A 332 9.07 25.60 36.37
C PHE A 332 10.00 25.12 35.25
N TRP A 333 10.05 23.81 34.98
CA TRP A 333 10.96 23.29 33.95
C TRP A 333 10.47 23.54 32.52
N MET A 334 9.15 23.60 32.32
CA MET A 334 8.59 24.01 31.03
C MET A 334 8.97 25.47 30.71
N ASP A 335 8.99 26.37 31.70
CA ASP A 335 9.53 27.74 31.56
C ASP A 335 11.03 27.75 31.23
N LYS A 336 11.82 26.80 31.76
CA LYS A 336 13.24 26.62 31.39
C LYS A 336 13.46 26.01 30.01
N GLY A 337 12.40 25.70 29.26
CA GLY A 337 12.46 25.39 27.84
C GLY A 337 12.53 23.91 27.47
N ILE A 338 12.20 23.00 28.40
CA ILE A 338 12.04 21.58 28.06
C ILE A 338 10.83 21.38 27.14
N SER A 339 10.80 20.27 26.41
CA SER A 339 9.76 19.93 25.43
C SER A 339 8.95 18.69 25.82
N GLY A 340 9.13 18.18 27.03
CA GLY A 340 8.42 17.00 27.50
C GLY A 340 9.04 16.35 28.72
N TRP A 341 8.37 15.30 29.18
CA TRP A 341 8.72 14.53 30.37
C TRP A 341 8.74 13.04 30.07
N ARG A 342 9.75 12.33 30.58
CA ARG A 342 9.72 10.89 30.79
C ARG A 342 9.30 10.65 32.24
N LEU A 343 8.23 9.91 32.48
CA LEU A 343 7.75 9.60 33.83
C LEU A 343 8.35 8.27 34.30
N ASP A 344 9.17 8.36 35.34
CA ASP A 344 9.80 7.21 36.00
C ASP A 344 8.76 6.38 36.75
N VAL A 345 8.84 5.05 36.60
CA VAL A 345 7.97 4.07 37.26
C VAL A 345 6.50 4.53 37.28
N ILE A 346 5.97 4.86 36.09
CA ILE A 346 4.61 5.39 35.96
C ILE A 346 3.54 4.43 36.50
N ASP A 347 3.87 3.13 36.57
CA ASP A 347 3.03 2.09 37.15
C ASP A 347 2.74 2.24 38.63
N GLU A 348 3.62 2.93 39.37
CA GLU A 348 3.41 3.29 40.77
C GLU A 348 2.58 4.57 40.92
N LEU A 349 2.45 5.37 39.84
CA LEU A 349 1.67 6.61 39.88
C LEU A 349 0.17 6.32 39.78
N PRO A 350 -0.65 6.80 40.74
CA PRO A 350 -2.10 6.64 40.68
C PRO A 350 -2.70 7.31 39.44
N GLN A 351 -3.74 6.70 38.87
CA GLN A 351 -4.42 7.21 37.67
C GLN A 351 -4.87 8.68 37.80
N LYS A 352 -5.30 9.11 39.00
CA LYS A 352 -5.68 10.50 39.25
C LYS A 352 -4.49 11.47 39.05
N PHE A 353 -3.28 11.05 39.40
CA PHE A 353 -2.06 11.84 39.19
C PHE A 353 -1.72 11.90 37.70
N THR A 354 -1.60 10.75 37.02
CA THR A 354 -1.19 10.67 35.61
C THR A 354 -2.15 11.42 34.68
N ARG A 355 -3.47 11.26 34.87
CA ARG A 355 -4.49 12.00 34.08
C ARG A 355 -4.43 13.51 34.33
N CYS A 356 -4.22 13.94 35.57
CA CYS A 356 -4.10 15.36 35.90
C CYS A 356 -2.82 15.98 35.32
N PHE A 357 -1.70 15.24 35.39
CA PHE A 357 -0.42 15.64 34.82
C PHE A 357 -0.53 15.81 33.31
N TYR A 358 -1.07 14.80 32.61
CA TYR A 358 -1.28 14.83 31.17
C TYR A 358 -2.17 16.00 30.74
N GLN A 359 -3.33 16.18 31.38
CA GLN A 359 -4.25 17.28 31.07
C GLN A 359 -3.62 18.66 31.28
N LYS A 360 -2.89 18.86 32.39
CA LYS A 360 -2.23 20.14 32.69
C LYS A 360 -1.11 20.40 31.68
N LEU A 361 -0.28 19.41 31.37
CA LEU A 361 0.82 19.59 30.43
C LEU A 361 0.29 19.92 29.03
N LYS A 362 -0.69 19.16 28.52
CA LYS A 362 -1.29 19.41 27.20
C LYS A 362 -2.00 20.75 27.10
N LYS A 363 -2.50 21.28 28.23
CA LYS A 363 -3.06 22.64 28.31
C LYS A 363 -1.96 23.72 28.28
N LEU A 364 -0.80 23.45 28.87
CA LEU A 364 0.34 24.36 28.88
C LEU A 364 1.04 24.41 27.52
N ASP A 365 1.34 23.24 26.96
CA ASP A 365 1.91 23.05 25.64
C ASP A 365 1.38 21.74 25.03
N LYS A 366 0.54 21.87 24.00
CA LYS A 366 -0.03 20.74 23.27
C LYS A 366 1.03 19.86 22.58
N ASP A 367 2.18 20.46 22.24
CA ASP A 367 3.27 19.79 21.54
C ASP A 367 4.30 19.20 22.51
N ALA A 368 4.12 19.35 23.83
CA ALA A 368 4.97 18.69 24.82
C ALA A 368 4.66 17.19 24.90
N VAL A 369 5.69 16.36 24.93
CA VAL A 369 5.55 14.90 24.95
C VAL A 369 5.59 14.33 26.37
N ILE A 370 4.78 13.31 26.65
CA ILE A 370 4.87 12.49 27.86
C ILE A 370 5.21 11.05 27.48
N ILE A 371 6.32 10.55 28.03
CA ILE A 371 6.83 9.19 27.82
C ILE A 371 6.73 8.42 29.14
N GLY A 372 5.96 7.34 29.20
CA GLY A 372 5.91 6.47 30.38
C GLY A 372 7.03 5.43 30.38
N GLU A 373 7.59 5.14 31.55
CA GLU A 373 8.35 3.90 31.74
C GLU A 373 7.40 2.71 31.93
N VAL A 374 7.19 1.93 30.87
CA VAL A 374 6.37 0.71 30.91
C VAL A 374 7.16 -0.41 30.25
N TRP A 375 7.38 -1.52 30.96
CA TRP A 375 8.23 -2.63 30.50
C TRP A 375 7.48 -3.65 29.63
N GLU A 376 6.18 -3.79 29.86
CA GLU A 376 5.28 -4.68 29.14
C GLU A 376 4.40 -3.91 28.14
N ASP A 377 3.33 -4.54 27.65
CA ASP A 377 2.38 -3.91 26.74
C ASP A 377 1.64 -2.74 27.44
N ALA A 378 1.96 -1.51 27.04
CA ALA A 378 1.37 -0.30 27.58
C ALA A 378 -0.14 -0.15 27.28
N SER A 379 -0.69 -0.90 26.31
CA SER A 379 -2.11 -0.81 25.97
C SER A 379 -3.03 -1.46 27.02
N ASN A 380 -2.54 -2.47 27.75
CA ASN A 380 -3.38 -3.32 28.61
C ASN A 380 -2.71 -3.78 29.92
N LYS A 381 -1.59 -3.17 30.28
CA LYS A 381 -0.79 -3.55 31.44
C LYS A 381 -1.63 -3.68 32.72
N ILE A 382 -1.36 -4.72 33.50
CA ILE A 382 -1.84 -4.86 34.87
C ILE A 382 -0.72 -4.43 35.82
N ALA A 383 -0.98 -3.40 36.63
CA ALA A 383 -0.08 -2.94 37.69
C ALA A 383 -0.84 -2.89 39.01
N TYR A 384 -0.31 -3.54 40.06
CA TYR A 384 -0.94 -3.57 41.39
C TYR A 384 -2.41 -4.02 41.40
N ASN A 385 -2.75 -5.04 40.59
CA ASN A 385 -4.12 -5.56 40.38
C ASN A 385 -5.10 -4.56 39.74
N VAL A 386 -4.60 -3.53 39.06
CA VAL A 386 -5.40 -2.57 38.31
C VAL A 386 -4.99 -2.63 36.84
N HIS A 387 -5.96 -2.79 35.95
CA HIS A 387 -5.73 -2.63 34.51
C HIS A 387 -5.49 -1.15 34.19
N ARG A 388 -4.37 -0.87 33.51
CA ARG A 388 -3.98 0.48 33.11
C ARG A 388 -4.47 0.75 31.68
N GLU A 389 -5.02 1.93 31.49
CA GLU A 389 -5.60 2.39 30.22
C GLU A 389 -4.71 3.47 29.57
N TYR A 390 -3.39 3.30 29.63
CA TYR A 390 -2.44 4.37 29.29
C TYR A 390 -2.62 4.94 27.88
N LEU A 391 -2.92 4.08 26.91
CA LEU A 391 -3.08 4.43 25.51
C LEU A 391 -4.53 4.81 25.11
N CYS A 392 -5.46 4.92 26.06
CA CYS A 392 -6.83 5.34 25.76
C CYS A 392 -6.99 6.86 25.55
N GLY A 393 -5.88 7.62 25.63
CA GLY A 393 -5.82 9.06 25.30
C GLY A 393 -5.83 10.02 26.50
N TYR A 394 -5.57 9.52 27.72
CA TYR A 394 -5.68 10.33 28.94
C TYR A 394 -4.39 10.47 29.76
N GLU A 395 -3.36 9.66 29.52
CA GLU A 395 -2.23 9.53 30.45
C GLU A 395 -0.85 9.74 29.82
N MET A 396 -0.60 9.31 28.58
CA MET A 396 0.71 9.45 27.92
C MET A 396 0.63 9.50 26.38
N ASP A 397 1.66 10.04 25.76
CA ASP A 397 1.84 10.02 24.29
C ASP A 397 2.65 8.80 23.83
N SER A 398 3.61 8.38 24.64
CA SER A 398 4.62 7.38 24.31
C SER A 398 4.98 6.54 25.53
N ALA A 399 5.64 5.41 25.29
CA ALA A 399 6.27 4.61 26.32
C ALA A 399 7.67 4.15 25.87
N MET A 400 8.51 3.79 26.84
CA MET A 400 9.75 3.07 26.57
C MET A 400 9.41 1.71 25.96
N ASN A 401 9.67 1.52 24.67
CA ASN A 401 9.20 0.35 23.91
C ASN A 401 10.06 -0.90 24.15
N TYR A 402 10.13 -1.34 25.41
CA TYR A 402 10.73 -2.60 25.83
C TYR A 402 10.12 -3.83 25.13
N PRO A 403 8.80 -3.86 24.81
CA PRO A 403 8.25 -4.93 23.97
C PRO A 403 8.94 -5.03 22.61
N LEU A 404 9.15 -3.91 21.89
CA LEU A 404 9.88 -3.93 20.62
C LEU A 404 11.34 -4.33 20.79
N ARG A 405 12.02 -3.83 21.84
CA ARG A 405 13.38 -4.25 22.17
C ARG A 405 13.48 -5.77 22.31
N LYS A 406 12.53 -6.38 23.04
CA LYS A 406 12.45 -7.84 23.21
C LYS A 406 12.23 -8.55 21.88
N ILE A 407 11.32 -8.06 21.03
CA ILE A 407 11.07 -8.62 19.69
C ILE A 407 12.35 -8.63 18.85
N ILE A 408 13.08 -7.52 18.82
CA ILE A 408 14.33 -7.40 18.05
C ILE A 408 15.39 -8.39 18.56
N LEU A 409 15.59 -8.43 19.89
CA LEU A 409 16.55 -9.35 20.50
C LEU A 409 16.18 -10.82 20.27
N ASP A 410 14.92 -11.18 20.47
CA ASP A 410 14.45 -12.56 20.28
C ASP A 410 14.61 -13.02 18.83
N PHE A 411 14.44 -12.12 17.86
CA PHE A 411 14.73 -12.40 16.46
C PHE A 411 16.23 -12.56 16.22
N ILE A 412 17.06 -11.58 16.56
CA ILE A 412 18.50 -11.60 16.21
C ILE A 412 19.24 -12.74 16.91
N LEU A 413 18.87 -13.05 18.17
CA LEU A 413 19.47 -14.14 18.96
C LEU A 413 18.81 -15.50 18.71
N LYS A 414 17.85 -15.60 17.78
CA LYS A 414 17.13 -16.84 17.43
C LYS A 414 16.33 -17.47 18.58
N ASN A 415 15.87 -16.67 19.55
CA ASN A 415 14.95 -17.13 20.59
C ASN A 415 13.53 -17.38 20.06
N LYS A 416 13.15 -16.70 18.97
CA LYS A 416 11.87 -16.87 18.27
C LYS A 416 12.08 -17.16 16.80
N SER A 417 11.16 -17.90 16.19
CA SER A 417 11.08 -18.02 14.73
C SER A 417 10.73 -16.68 14.07
N THR A 418 10.92 -16.59 12.76
CA THR A 418 10.57 -15.39 12.00
C THR A 418 9.06 -15.15 12.00
N GLN A 419 8.24 -16.22 11.99
CA GLN A 419 6.78 -16.13 12.07
C GLN A 419 6.30 -15.65 13.44
N GLU A 420 6.87 -16.15 14.53
CA GLU A 420 6.55 -15.67 15.88
C GLU A 420 6.97 -14.20 16.08
N THR A 421 8.08 -13.80 15.44
CA THR A 421 8.55 -12.40 15.44
C THR A 421 7.53 -11.51 14.74
N GLU A 422 7.08 -11.88 13.54
CA GLU A 422 6.06 -11.15 12.79
C GLU A 422 4.74 -11.03 13.57
N VAL A 423 4.27 -12.13 14.16
CA VAL A 423 3.06 -12.13 15.02
C VAL A 423 3.20 -11.16 16.19
N SER A 424 4.42 -11.04 16.76
CA SER A 424 4.70 -10.13 17.88
C SER A 424 4.66 -8.66 17.44
N ILE A 425 5.17 -8.33 16.25
CA ILE A 425 5.09 -6.98 15.68
C ILE A 425 3.63 -6.62 15.38
N LEU A 426 2.91 -7.52 14.70
CA LEU A 426 1.51 -7.29 14.34
C LEU A 426 0.61 -7.16 15.56
N ASN A 427 0.91 -7.85 16.66
CA ASN A 427 0.18 -7.70 17.92
C ASN A 427 0.33 -6.30 18.50
N GLN A 428 1.55 -5.73 18.48
CA GLN A 428 1.75 -4.35 18.90
C GLN A 428 0.99 -3.37 18.00
N HIS A 429 1.02 -3.55 16.67
CA HIS A 429 0.23 -2.75 15.73
C HIS A 429 -1.28 -2.85 15.95
N GLU A 430 -1.77 -4.00 16.39
CA GLU A 430 -3.20 -4.23 16.65
C GLU A 430 -3.66 -3.57 17.96
N ASN A 431 -2.80 -3.59 18.99
CA ASN A 431 -3.13 -3.09 20.32
C ASN A 431 -2.93 -1.57 20.47
N TYR A 432 -2.03 -0.96 19.71
CA TYR A 432 -1.58 0.41 19.94
C TYR A 432 -2.31 1.36 18.97
N PRO A 433 -2.89 2.47 19.46
CA PRO A 433 -3.31 3.55 18.57
C PRO A 433 -2.13 4.04 17.73
N GLU A 434 -2.38 4.31 16.45
CA GLU A 434 -1.34 4.68 15.48
C GLU A 434 -0.57 5.95 15.92
N GLU A 435 -1.28 6.91 16.51
CA GLU A 435 -0.69 8.13 17.10
C GLU A 435 0.36 7.79 18.18
N ASN A 436 0.08 6.81 19.04
CA ASN A 436 0.99 6.37 20.08
C ASN A 436 2.11 5.48 19.52
N LEU A 437 1.78 4.53 18.64
CA LEU A 437 2.75 3.60 18.04
C LEU A 437 3.90 4.34 17.35
N TYR A 438 3.58 5.37 16.54
CA TYR A 438 4.59 6.17 15.85
C TYR A 438 5.34 7.14 16.77
N ALA A 439 4.86 7.34 18.00
CA ALA A 439 5.53 8.10 19.03
C ALA A 439 6.31 7.22 20.02
N MET A 440 6.22 5.88 19.97
CA MET A 440 6.91 4.99 20.93
C MET A 440 8.43 5.23 20.95
N MET A 441 9.04 5.25 22.14
CA MET A 441 10.48 5.38 22.29
C MET A 441 11.14 4.02 22.01
N ASN A 442 11.58 3.80 20.78
CA ASN A 442 12.18 2.55 20.31
C ASN A 442 13.64 2.44 20.74
N LEU A 443 13.89 1.88 21.92
CA LEU A 443 15.22 1.69 22.49
C LEU A 443 15.83 0.31 22.19
N LEU A 444 17.16 0.26 22.07
CA LEU A 444 17.94 -0.98 22.09
C LEU A 444 18.71 -1.14 23.42
N GLY A 445 19.28 -0.06 23.91
CA GLY A 445 19.89 0.05 25.24
C GLY A 445 19.19 1.11 26.09
N SER A 446 19.39 1.03 27.40
CA SER A 446 19.05 2.08 28.36
C SER A 446 19.93 1.91 29.61
N HIS A 447 19.80 2.85 30.54
CA HIS A 447 20.48 2.81 31.82
C HIS A 447 20.04 1.69 32.80
N ASP A 448 19.01 0.89 32.48
CA ASP A 448 18.49 -0.18 33.36
C ASP A 448 18.74 -1.59 32.82
N VAL A 449 19.22 -1.69 31.58
CA VAL A 449 19.53 -2.96 30.91
C VAL A 449 21.01 -3.02 30.54
N GLU A 450 21.51 -4.23 30.28
CA GLU A 450 22.86 -4.43 29.77
C GLU A 450 23.05 -3.69 28.43
N ARG A 451 24.30 -3.30 28.15
CA ARG A 451 24.65 -2.68 26.86
C ARG A 451 24.30 -3.63 25.72
N ILE A 452 23.69 -3.07 24.67
CA ILE A 452 23.18 -3.87 23.55
C ILE A 452 24.27 -4.71 22.90
N LEU A 453 25.48 -4.15 22.73
CA LEU A 453 26.59 -4.86 22.11
C LEU A 453 27.02 -6.08 22.93
N THR A 454 27.00 -5.98 24.25
CA THR A 454 27.31 -7.09 25.17
C THR A 454 26.31 -8.24 25.02
N LEU A 455 25.01 -7.93 24.88
CA LEU A 455 23.97 -8.94 24.66
C LEU A 455 24.08 -9.60 23.28
N LEU A 456 24.32 -8.81 22.23
CA LEU A 456 24.43 -9.31 20.86
C LEU A 456 25.69 -10.17 20.64
N GLY A 457 26.71 -9.99 21.47
CA GLY A 457 27.90 -10.83 21.54
C GLY A 457 27.74 -12.08 22.41
N GLU A 458 26.53 -12.39 22.88
CA GLU A 458 26.22 -13.58 23.69
C GLU A 458 27.06 -13.67 24.98
N ALA A 459 27.30 -12.53 25.63
CA ALA A 459 27.97 -12.52 26.92
C ALA A 459 27.21 -13.39 27.94
N PRO A 460 27.92 -14.10 28.84
CA PRO A 460 27.27 -14.93 29.87
C PRO A 460 26.29 -14.12 30.73
N SER A 461 25.18 -14.75 31.15
CA SER A 461 24.20 -14.12 32.04
C SER A 461 24.85 -13.53 33.28
N VAL A 462 24.40 -12.33 33.68
CA VAL A 462 24.90 -11.57 34.83
C VAL A 462 24.93 -12.39 36.12
N GLU A 463 23.96 -13.30 36.29
CA GLU A 463 23.81 -14.18 37.47
C GLU A 463 24.99 -15.16 37.62
N ASN A 464 25.67 -15.48 36.52
CA ASN A 464 26.74 -16.46 36.46
C ASN A 464 28.14 -15.83 36.47
N VAL A 465 28.24 -14.50 36.60
CA VAL A 465 29.51 -13.77 36.52
C VAL A 465 29.74 -12.95 37.79
N PRO A 466 30.85 -13.14 38.53
CA PRO A 466 31.16 -12.31 39.70
C PRO A 466 31.29 -10.83 39.35
N ALA A 467 30.84 -9.92 40.23
CA ALA A 467 30.88 -8.47 39.99
C ALA A 467 32.28 -7.93 39.62
N SER A 468 33.34 -8.49 40.21
CA SER A 468 34.73 -8.12 39.88
C SER A 468 35.15 -8.48 38.45
N VAL A 469 34.54 -9.51 37.87
CA VAL A 469 34.72 -9.94 36.48
C VAL A 469 33.84 -9.10 35.56
N GLN A 470 32.58 -8.83 35.96
CA GLN A 470 31.67 -7.97 35.22
C GLN A 470 32.27 -6.59 34.93
N ALA A 471 32.92 -5.97 35.93
CA ALA A 471 33.54 -4.65 35.82
C ALA A 471 34.67 -4.55 34.78
N LYS A 472 35.27 -5.68 34.39
CA LYS A 472 36.41 -5.74 33.45
C LYS A 472 36.10 -6.54 32.19
N PHE A 473 34.85 -6.98 32.04
CA PHE A 473 34.47 -7.85 30.95
C PHE A 473 34.57 -7.15 29.60
N LYS A 474 35.16 -7.85 28.64
CA LYS A 474 35.18 -7.48 27.23
C LYS A 474 34.93 -8.73 26.40
N LEU A 475 34.15 -8.58 25.34
CA LEU A 475 34.00 -9.62 24.33
C LEU A 475 35.35 -9.91 23.67
N ASP A 476 35.60 -11.17 23.33
CA ASP A 476 36.73 -11.52 22.46
C ASP A 476 36.47 -11.06 21.01
N ASP A 477 37.50 -11.10 20.16
CA ASP A 477 37.43 -10.61 18.78
C ASP A 477 36.39 -11.31 17.91
N ALA A 478 36.06 -12.58 18.19
CA ALA A 478 35.06 -13.32 17.43
C ALA A 478 33.65 -12.86 17.82
N HIS A 479 33.36 -12.84 19.12
CA HIS A 479 32.07 -12.39 19.64
C HIS A 479 31.84 -10.90 19.41
N LEU A 480 32.89 -10.06 19.45
CA LEU A 480 32.80 -8.64 19.14
C LEU A 480 32.42 -8.41 17.67
N ARG A 481 33.04 -9.13 16.72
CA ARG A 481 32.68 -9.03 15.29
C ARG A 481 31.23 -9.48 15.04
N LEU A 482 30.81 -10.58 15.68
CA LEU A 482 29.44 -11.05 15.62
C LEU A 482 28.46 -10.01 16.20
N ALA A 483 28.79 -9.43 17.35
CA ALA A 483 27.99 -8.41 18.01
C ALA A 483 27.83 -7.17 17.13
N ILE A 484 28.90 -6.68 16.50
CA ILE A 484 28.87 -5.53 15.60
C ILE A 484 27.98 -5.83 14.37
N ALA A 485 28.12 -7.00 13.75
CA ALA A 485 27.28 -7.39 12.61
C ALA A 485 25.79 -7.42 12.99
N ARG A 486 25.47 -8.03 14.13
CA ARG A 486 24.12 -8.07 14.69
C ARG A 486 23.59 -6.69 15.10
N LEU A 487 24.44 -5.82 15.62
CA LEU A 487 24.06 -4.45 15.98
C LEU A 487 23.69 -3.65 14.74
N LYS A 488 24.44 -3.81 13.64
CA LYS A 488 24.10 -3.17 12.37
C LYS A 488 22.71 -3.60 11.88
N LEU A 489 22.37 -4.89 11.95
CA LEU A 489 21.01 -5.38 11.66
C LEU A 489 19.96 -4.69 12.54
N ALA A 490 20.19 -4.68 13.86
CA ALA A 490 19.26 -4.08 14.82
C ALA A 490 19.03 -2.59 14.56
N VAL A 491 20.07 -1.86 14.16
CA VAL A 491 20.02 -0.42 13.87
C VAL A 491 19.29 -0.13 12.56
N VAL A 492 19.51 -0.90 11.49
CA VAL A 492 18.69 -0.75 10.26
C VAL A 492 17.22 -0.94 10.62
N TRP A 493 16.91 -1.98 11.39
CA TRP A 493 15.55 -2.26 11.81
C TRP A 493 14.95 -1.13 12.67
N GLN A 494 15.68 -0.68 13.70
CA GLN A 494 15.30 0.43 14.57
C GLN A 494 15.01 1.72 13.79
N MET A 495 15.85 2.07 12.81
CA MET A 495 15.75 3.32 12.05
C MET A 495 14.63 3.29 10.99
N THR A 496 14.17 2.11 10.60
CA THR A 496 13.19 1.94 9.51
C THR A 496 11.81 1.46 9.97
N LEU A 497 11.62 1.17 11.25
CA LEU A 497 10.30 0.91 11.85
C LEU A 497 9.53 2.20 12.21
N PRO A 498 8.20 2.11 12.37
CA PRO A 498 7.40 3.12 13.08
C PRO A 498 7.87 3.31 14.53
N GLY A 499 7.72 4.53 15.06
CA GLY A 499 8.21 4.92 16.39
C GLY A 499 9.49 5.75 16.32
N VAL A 500 9.91 6.30 17.47
CA VAL A 500 11.06 7.21 17.62
C VAL A 500 12.30 6.41 18.00
N PRO A 501 13.30 6.23 17.12
CA PRO A 501 14.54 5.54 17.47
C PRO A 501 15.24 6.26 18.62
N SER A 502 15.59 5.52 19.67
CA SER A 502 16.33 6.02 20.82
C SER A 502 17.67 5.35 20.94
N ILE A 503 18.74 6.13 20.83
CA ILE A 503 20.13 5.69 20.97
C ILE A 503 20.58 5.99 22.40
N TYR A 504 21.06 4.97 23.12
CA TYR A 504 21.68 5.17 24.43
C TYR A 504 23.15 5.55 24.25
N TYR A 505 23.61 6.62 24.92
CA TYR A 505 24.93 7.19 24.66
C TYR A 505 26.03 6.14 24.68
N GLY A 506 26.82 6.05 23.62
CA GLY A 506 27.92 5.08 23.52
C GLY A 506 27.58 3.82 22.73
N ASP A 507 26.31 3.50 22.51
CA ASP A 507 25.92 2.36 21.67
C ASP A 507 26.38 2.59 20.21
N GLU A 508 26.42 3.85 19.75
CA GLU A 508 26.84 4.21 18.39
C GLU A 508 28.36 4.09 18.16
N ILE A 509 29.14 3.97 19.24
CA ILE A 509 30.59 3.75 19.20
C ILE A 509 30.99 2.37 19.74
N GLY A 510 30.00 1.51 20.02
CA GLY A 510 30.24 0.12 20.43
C GLY A 510 30.65 -0.06 21.89
N MET A 511 30.13 0.77 22.80
CA MET A 511 30.37 0.59 24.23
C MET A 511 29.79 -0.73 24.75
N GLN A 512 30.54 -1.38 25.63
CA GLN A 512 30.20 -2.65 26.27
C GLN A 512 29.94 -2.42 27.76
N GLY A 513 29.15 -3.30 28.37
CA GLY A 513 28.85 -3.23 29.80
C GLY A 513 27.73 -4.18 30.21
N TYR A 514 27.91 -4.82 31.37
CA TYR A 514 26.85 -5.56 32.07
C TYR A 514 25.77 -4.61 32.63
N ARG A 515 24.90 -5.11 33.51
CA ARG A 515 23.87 -4.30 34.19
C ARG A 515 24.49 -3.19 35.04
N ASP A 516 23.62 -2.34 35.57
CA ASP A 516 23.96 -1.29 36.52
C ASP A 516 24.93 -1.79 37.62
N PRO A 517 26.09 -1.13 37.82
CA PRO A 517 26.49 0.18 37.30
C PRO A 517 27.28 0.18 35.99
N HIS A 518 27.61 -0.99 35.42
CA HIS A 518 28.53 -1.11 34.30
C HIS A 518 27.94 -0.64 32.96
N ASN A 519 26.62 -0.67 32.80
CA ASN A 519 25.95 -0.07 31.64
C ASN A 519 26.07 1.47 31.61
N ARG A 520 26.42 2.11 32.74
CA ARG A 520 26.60 3.56 32.90
C ARG A 520 28.08 3.99 32.89
N ALA A 521 28.95 3.24 32.22
CA ALA A 521 30.36 3.63 32.07
C ALA A 521 30.50 4.96 31.31
N SER A 522 31.59 5.69 31.55
CA SER A 522 31.89 6.96 30.88
C SER A 522 32.02 6.81 29.36
N TYR A 523 31.56 7.82 28.61
CA TYR A 523 31.66 7.84 27.15
C TYR A 523 33.13 7.81 26.71
N LYS A 524 33.47 6.90 25.81
CA LYS A 524 34.83 6.68 25.32
C LYS A 524 35.14 7.51 24.08
N TRP A 525 35.46 8.80 24.28
CA TRP A 525 35.74 9.75 23.19
C TRP A 525 37.00 9.39 22.38
N ASP A 526 38.04 8.85 23.02
CA ASP A 526 39.33 8.54 22.38
C ASP A 526 39.39 7.12 21.78
N GLU A 527 38.50 6.21 22.21
CA GLU A 527 38.45 4.80 21.78
C GLU A 527 37.21 4.49 20.92
N ALA A 528 36.57 5.52 20.36
CA ALA A 528 35.34 5.37 19.61
C ALA A 528 35.51 4.54 18.33
N ASP A 529 34.64 3.55 18.10
CA ASP A 529 34.54 2.88 16.80
C ASP A 529 33.92 3.84 15.77
N ASN A 530 34.80 4.50 15.02
CA ASN A 530 34.41 5.42 13.98
C ASN A 530 33.62 4.74 12.86
N ASN A 531 33.90 3.48 12.51
CA ASN A 531 33.18 2.80 11.43
C ASN A 531 31.73 2.54 11.82
N LEU A 532 31.50 2.11 13.06
CA LEU A 532 30.17 1.94 13.60
C LEU A 532 29.44 3.29 13.71
N ARG A 533 30.12 4.35 14.16
CA ARG A 533 29.55 5.69 14.22
C ARG A 533 29.12 6.22 12.86
N HIS A 534 29.95 6.06 11.82
CA HIS A 534 29.59 6.45 10.46
C HIS A 534 28.39 5.65 9.95
N PHE A 535 28.29 4.36 10.30
CA PHE A 535 27.13 3.56 9.98
C PHE A 535 25.84 4.10 10.63
N PHE A 536 25.86 4.40 11.94
CA PHE A 536 24.74 5.05 12.63
C PHE A 536 24.36 6.37 11.97
N THR A 537 25.35 7.23 11.69
CA THR A 537 25.14 8.53 11.03
C THR A 537 24.42 8.36 9.68
N ARG A 538 24.84 7.37 8.87
CA ARG A 538 24.19 7.06 7.59
C ARG A 538 22.74 6.59 7.75
N MET A 539 22.47 5.72 8.74
CA MET A 539 21.10 5.20 8.96
C MET A 539 20.16 6.27 9.53
N ILE A 540 20.67 7.15 10.39
CA ILE A 540 19.93 8.32 10.89
C ILE A 540 19.65 9.29 9.74
N ALA A 541 20.64 9.58 8.90
CA ALA A 541 20.46 10.42 7.72
C ALA A 541 19.41 9.85 6.76
N LEU A 542 19.43 8.54 6.51
CA LEU A 542 18.41 7.85 5.71
C LEU A 542 16.99 8.12 6.25
N ARG A 543 16.77 7.88 7.56
CA ARG A 543 15.47 8.14 8.20
C ARG A 543 15.07 9.61 8.13
N ASN A 544 16.01 10.52 8.40
CA ASN A 544 15.73 11.95 8.39
C ASN A 544 15.39 12.48 6.99
N HIS A 545 15.96 11.89 5.94
CA HIS A 545 15.78 12.33 4.55
C HIS A 545 14.62 11.62 3.82
N ARG A 546 14.06 10.55 4.38
CA ARG A 546 12.96 9.77 3.77
C ARG A 546 11.74 9.81 4.68
N GLN A 547 10.79 10.69 4.36
CA GLN A 547 9.58 10.90 5.17
C GLN A 547 8.75 9.61 5.34
N VAL A 548 8.78 8.72 4.35
CA VAL A 548 8.08 7.43 4.41
C VAL A 548 8.56 6.53 5.56
N LEU A 549 9.82 6.67 6.01
CA LEU A 549 10.33 5.97 7.20
C LEU A 549 9.81 6.58 8.52
N GLN A 550 9.36 7.83 8.49
CA GLN A 550 8.87 8.54 9.66
C GLN A 550 7.38 8.28 9.87
N THR A 551 6.55 8.47 8.83
CA THR A 551 5.08 8.41 8.94
C THR A 551 4.39 7.52 7.89
N GLY A 552 5.15 6.87 6.99
CA GLY A 552 4.60 5.95 5.99
C GLY A 552 4.11 4.64 6.61
N TRP A 553 3.18 3.98 5.91
CA TRP A 553 2.57 2.70 6.28
C TRP A 553 3.62 1.60 6.44
N TYR A 554 3.42 0.70 7.42
CA TYR A 554 4.19 -0.54 7.58
C TYR A 554 3.43 -1.70 6.93
N ILE A 555 4.05 -2.38 5.96
CA ILE A 555 3.47 -3.50 5.23
C ILE A 555 4.42 -4.71 5.34
N PRO A 556 4.08 -5.77 6.09
CA PRO A 556 4.86 -7.00 6.08
C PRO A 556 4.79 -7.65 4.68
N VAL A 557 5.91 -8.22 4.21
CA VAL A 557 5.98 -8.90 2.91
C VAL A 557 6.66 -10.26 2.94
N CYS A 558 7.55 -10.51 3.91
CA CYS A 558 8.15 -11.82 4.10
C CYS A 558 8.49 -12.11 5.56
N ALA A 559 8.14 -13.33 6.00
CA ALA A 559 8.58 -13.93 7.25
C ALA A 559 8.85 -15.43 6.99
N GLN A 560 10.04 -15.75 6.50
CA GLN A 560 10.42 -17.12 6.12
C GLN A 560 11.86 -17.43 6.55
N ASP A 561 12.07 -18.64 7.08
CA ASP A 561 13.38 -19.10 7.54
C ASP A 561 14.05 -18.13 8.52
N ASP A 562 15.20 -17.57 8.15
CA ASP A 562 15.96 -16.55 8.90
C ASP A 562 15.84 -15.15 8.26
N VAL A 563 14.84 -14.93 7.41
CA VAL A 563 14.66 -13.68 6.64
C VAL A 563 13.32 -13.00 6.94
N LEU A 564 13.40 -11.74 7.38
CA LEU A 564 12.26 -10.85 7.58
C LEU A 564 12.31 -9.72 6.55
N ALA A 565 11.18 -9.40 5.91
CA ALA A 565 11.08 -8.24 5.04
C ALA A 565 9.74 -7.51 5.19
N TYR A 566 9.80 -6.18 5.08
CA TYR A 566 8.65 -5.28 5.14
C TYR A 566 8.89 -4.04 4.28
N MET A 567 7.81 -3.36 3.90
CA MET A 567 7.84 -2.09 3.19
C MET A 567 7.39 -0.94 4.10
N ARG A 568 8.04 0.21 3.92
CA ARG A 568 7.55 1.52 4.36
C ARG A 568 7.08 2.28 3.14
N THR A 569 5.79 2.60 3.06
CA THR A 569 5.18 3.12 1.82
C THR A 569 4.05 4.10 2.07
N THR A 570 3.69 4.90 1.06
CA THR A 570 2.42 5.64 1.03
C THR A 570 1.29 4.77 0.50
N LYS A 571 0.05 5.13 0.86
CA LYS A 571 -1.15 4.58 0.20
C LYS A 571 -1.89 5.73 -0.47
N LEU A 572 -2.12 5.62 -1.77
CA LEU A 572 -2.82 6.63 -2.57
C LEU A 572 -2.30 8.07 -2.33
N GLY A 573 -0.97 8.27 -2.31
CA GLY A 573 -0.35 9.58 -2.06
C GLY A 573 -0.51 10.14 -0.64
N LYS A 574 -0.81 9.28 0.34
CA LYS A 574 -0.95 9.67 1.75
C LYS A 574 -0.11 8.80 2.68
N ASP A 575 0.35 9.41 3.77
CA ASP A 575 0.99 8.72 4.88
C ASP A 575 -0.03 8.04 5.82
N ARG A 576 0.43 7.44 6.93
CA ARG A 576 -0.45 6.73 7.87
C ARG A 576 -1.48 7.63 8.54
N PHE A 577 -1.23 8.94 8.61
CA PHE A 577 -2.09 9.93 9.26
C PHE A 577 -2.93 10.74 8.26
N GLY A 578 -2.96 10.31 7.00
CA GLY A 578 -3.73 10.95 5.93
C GLY A 578 -3.10 12.22 5.37
N GLN A 579 -1.86 12.55 5.75
CA GLN A 579 -1.14 13.70 5.20
C GLN A 579 -0.63 13.39 3.80
N LYS A 580 -0.73 14.36 2.88
CA LYS A 580 -0.25 14.20 1.51
C LYS A 580 1.27 13.99 1.50
N MET A 581 1.72 12.96 0.79
CA MET A 581 3.12 12.60 0.63
C MET A 581 3.33 12.06 -0.79
N ASP A 582 4.51 12.29 -1.37
CA ASP A 582 4.84 11.73 -2.68
C ASP A 582 4.82 10.20 -2.63
N ASP A 583 4.43 9.55 -3.74
CA ASP A 583 4.37 8.09 -3.81
C ASP A 583 5.75 7.47 -3.70
N ASP A 584 6.07 7.01 -2.49
CA ASP A 584 7.38 6.49 -2.10
C ASP A 584 7.24 5.09 -1.49
N CYS A 585 8.28 4.29 -1.66
CA CYS A 585 8.35 2.94 -1.14
C CYS A 585 9.79 2.58 -0.82
N ILE A 586 10.02 2.14 0.41
CA ILE A 586 11.28 1.57 0.86
C ILE A 586 11.04 0.13 1.30
N LEU A 587 11.73 -0.81 0.66
CA LEU A 587 11.73 -2.22 1.02
C LEU A 587 12.94 -2.52 1.90
N VAL A 588 12.71 -3.11 3.07
CA VAL A 588 13.77 -3.53 4.00
C VAL A 588 13.78 -5.05 4.07
N VAL A 589 14.96 -5.65 3.94
CA VAL A 589 15.18 -7.11 4.00
C VAL A 589 16.29 -7.40 5.01
N LEU A 590 16.03 -8.27 5.98
CA LEU A 590 16.95 -8.61 7.06
C LEU A 590 17.25 -10.11 7.03
N ASN A 591 18.52 -10.51 6.95
CA ASN A 591 18.94 -11.90 7.10
C ASN A 591 19.71 -12.07 8.41
N ARG A 592 19.12 -12.82 9.37
CA ARG A 592 19.78 -13.11 10.66
C ARG A 592 20.66 -14.38 10.65
N HIS A 593 20.71 -15.12 9.54
CA HIS A 593 21.54 -16.31 9.46
C HIS A 593 23.03 -15.92 9.54
N GLN A 594 23.84 -16.69 10.26
CA GLN A 594 25.25 -16.37 10.50
C GLN A 594 26.22 -16.74 9.35
N GLU A 595 25.77 -17.55 8.39
CA GLU A 595 26.67 -18.24 7.45
C GLU A 595 26.06 -18.43 6.06
N LYS A 596 24.73 -18.56 5.97
CA LYS A 596 24.03 -18.87 4.72
C LYS A 596 23.44 -17.63 4.06
N THR A 597 23.80 -17.44 2.79
CA THR A 597 23.10 -16.54 1.87
C THR A 597 21.71 -17.09 1.56
N MET A 598 20.70 -16.24 1.62
CA MET A 598 19.31 -16.61 1.40
C MET A 598 18.78 -15.96 0.14
N THR A 599 17.93 -16.67 -0.60
CA THR A 599 17.20 -16.13 -1.75
C THR A 599 15.72 -16.12 -1.42
N ILE A 600 15.09 -14.96 -1.56
CA ILE A 600 13.65 -14.78 -1.33
C ILE A 600 13.01 -14.17 -2.57
N GLU A 601 11.73 -14.45 -2.73
CA GLU A 601 10.87 -13.81 -3.73
C GLU A 601 9.77 -13.05 -2.98
N ILE A 602 9.70 -11.74 -3.20
CA ILE A 602 8.78 -10.85 -2.51
C ILE A 602 7.76 -10.31 -3.51
N ASP A 603 6.48 -10.40 -3.18
CA ASP A 603 5.41 -9.71 -3.90
C ASP A 603 5.39 -8.22 -3.51
N VAL A 604 5.62 -7.36 -4.51
CA VAL A 604 5.63 -5.89 -4.39
C VAL A 604 4.47 -5.24 -5.16
N HIS A 605 3.49 -6.05 -5.57
CA HIS A 605 2.31 -5.61 -6.31
C HIS A 605 1.61 -4.42 -5.64
N GLY A 606 1.25 -3.42 -6.43
CA GLY A 606 0.58 -2.21 -5.94
C GLY A 606 1.46 -1.23 -5.15
N PHE A 607 2.72 -1.58 -4.82
CA PHE A 607 3.62 -0.76 -4.00
C PHE A 607 4.89 -0.28 -4.71
N CYS A 608 5.44 -1.08 -5.63
CA CYS A 608 6.59 -0.70 -6.43
C CYS A 608 6.51 -1.33 -7.83
N GLN A 609 7.12 -0.68 -8.83
CA GLN A 609 7.12 -1.13 -10.22
C GLN A 609 8.50 -0.89 -10.85
N HIS A 610 8.79 -1.59 -11.94
CA HIS A 610 10.04 -1.56 -12.71
C HIS A 610 11.28 -2.03 -11.96
N LYS A 611 11.74 -1.25 -10.98
CA LYS A 611 13.06 -1.45 -10.38
C LYS A 611 13.15 -0.88 -8.96
N LEU A 612 13.92 -1.57 -8.14
CA LEU A 612 14.28 -1.22 -6.77
C LEU A 612 15.78 -0.93 -6.72
N HIS A 613 16.14 0.28 -6.31
CA HIS A 613 17.53 0.73 -6.18
C HIS A 613 18.05 0.47 -4.77
N GLU A 614 19.23 -0.16 -4.64
CA GLU A 614 19.83 -0.38 -3.32
C GLU A 614 20.56 0.88 -2.82
N ILE A 615 20.15 1.39 -1.66
CA ILE A 615 20.52 2.74 -1.22
C ILE A 615 22.02 2.92 -0.93
N THR A 616 22.76 1.85 -0.65
CA THR A 616 24.18 1.94 -0.33
C THR A 616 25.07 1.83 -1.57
N ASN A 617 24.52 1.44 -2.73
CA ASN A 617 25.25 1.11 -3.95
C ASN A 617 26.31 0.00 -3.74
N MET A 618 26.18 -0.79 -2.68
CA MET A 618 27.09 -1.90 -2.38
C MET A 618 26.55 -3.22 -2.93
N TYR A 619 25.23 -3.29 -3.16
CA TYR A 619 24.53 -4.46 -3.69
C TYR A 619 23.82 -4.09 -5.00
N PRO A 620 23.54 -5.06 -5.87
CA PRO A 620 22.86 -4.80 -7.14
C PRO A 620 21.43 -4.32 -6.92
N ASP A 621 20.96 -3.48 -7.84
CA ASP A 621 19.55 -3.17 -7.96
C ASP A 621 18.74 -4.42 -8.32
N VAL A 622 17.45 -4.39 -8.01
CA VAL A 622 16.53 -5.51 -8.27
C VAL A 622 15.47 -5.07 -9.27
N GLU A 623 15.39 -5.77 -10.40
CA GLU A 623 14.29 -5.61 -11.35
C GLU A 623 13.04 -6.31 -10.81
N ILE A 624 11.89 -5.66 -11.00
CA ILE A 624 10.58 -6.21 -10.63
C ILE A 624 10.03 -6.90 -11.87
N ILE A 625 9.79 -8.21 -11.76
CA ILE A 625 9.25 -9.03 -12.84
C ILE A 625 7.99 -9.70 -12.30
N ASP A 626 6.88 -9.60 -13.03
CA ASP A 626 5.59 -10.18 -12.62
C ASP A 626 5.18 -9.75 -11.21
N ASN A 627 5.36 -8.45 -10.92
CA ASN A 627 5.12 -7.84 -9.60
C ASN A 627 5.97 -8.41 -8.45
N LYS A 628 7.02 -9.17 -8.74
CA LYS A 628 7.88 -9.79 -7.73
C LYS A 628 9.32 -9.31 -7.80
N ALA A 629 9.92 -9.15 -6.64
CA ALA A 629 11.33 -8.85 -6.45
C ALA A 629 12.05 -10.09 -5.94
N LYS A 630 13.00 -10.62 -6.72
CA LYS A 630 13.86 -11.73 -6.30
C LYS A 630 15.17 -11.18 -5.72
N ILE A 631 15.41 -11.46 -4.45
CA ILE A 631 16.50 -10.85 -3.68
C ILE A 631 17.39 -11.95 -3.10
N GLU A 632 18.69 -11.82 -3.35
CA GLU A 632 19.74 -12.60 -2.69
C GLU A 632 20.37 -11.75 -1.59
N ILE A 633 20.42 -12.28 -0.37
CA ILE A 633 20.88 -11.54 0.82
C ILE A 633 21.90 -12.35 1.61
N GLU A 634 23.06 -11.74 1.83
CA GLU A 634 24.18 -12.32 2.57
C GLU A 634 23.86 -12.55 4.05
N PRO A 635 24.63 -13.41 4.74
CA PRO A 635 24.51 -13.60 6.19
C PRO A 635 24.66 -12.30 6.98
N LEU A 636 23.94 -12.19 8.09
CA LEU A 636 23.99 -11.06 9.03
C LEU A 636 23.91 -9.68 8.37
N THR A 637 23.16 -9.58 7.27
CA THR A 637 23.07 -8.37 6.44
C THR A 637 21.64 -7.84 6.39
N ALA A 638 21.54 -6.52 6.30
CA ALA A 638 20.29 -5.80 6.07
C ALA A 638 20.41 -5.03 4.76
N LEU A 639 19.47 -5.24 3.84
CA LEU A 639 19.38 -4.50 2.59
C LEU A 639 18.19 -3.55 2.66
N VAL A 640 18.39 -2.35 2.13
CA VAL A 640 17.34 -1.33 2.04
C VAL A 640 17.28 -0.86 0.60
N PHE A 641 16.11 -1.02 -0.01
CA PHE A 641 15.86 -0.61 -1.39
C PHE A 641 14.88 0.54 -1.42
N GLU A 642 15.11 1.50 -2.31
CA GLU A 642 14.14 2.54 -2.64
C GLU A 642 13.58 2.33 -4.05
N LYS A 643 12.32 2.69 -4.23
CA LYS A 643 11.68 2.71 -5.54
C LYS A 643 12.41 3.66 -6.50
N GLU A 644 12.64 3.23 -7.74
CA GLU A 644 13.12 4.13 -8.79
C GLU A 644 12.07 5.20 -9.12
N LYS A 645 12.50 6.46 -9.17
CA LYS A 645 11.62 7.59 -9.50
C LYS A 645 11.57 7.82 -11.00
N GLU A 646 10.38 7.75 -11.58
CA GLU A 646 10.14 8.14 -12.98
C GLU A 646 10.25 9.68 -13.14
N ASN A 647 11.31 10.15 -13.80
CA ASN A 647 11.56 11.58 -14.02
C ASN A 647 10.83 12.17 -15.25
N ILE A 648 10.17 11.34 -16.06
CA ILE A 648 9.45 11.79 -17.26
C ILE A 648 8.02 12.18 -16.85
N GLU A 649 7.54 13.31 -17.33
CA GLU A 649 6.14 13.73 -17.20
C GLU A 649 5.42 13.61 -18.54
N TYR A 650 4.20 13.08 -18.53
CA TYR A 650 3.35 12.95 -19.70
C TYR A 650 2.14 13.87 -19.59
N ALA A 651 1.66 14.39 -20.72
CA ALA A 651 0.36 15.05 -20.76
C ALA A 651 -0.73 14.05 -20.36
N ARG A 652 -1.48 14.40 -19.32
CA ARG A 652 -2.54 13.56 -18.75
C ARG A 652 -3.84 13.82 -19.52
N LYS A 653 -4.56 12.75 -19.86
CA LYS A 653 -5.85 12.78 -20.56
C LYS A 653 -6.87 11.88 -19.87
N ALA A 654 -8.15 12.19 -20.08
CA ALA A 654 -9.28 11.31 -19.74
C ALA A 654 -10.12 10.96 -20.97
N GLY A 655 -10.77 9.80 -20.96
CA GLY A 655 -11.65 9.35 -22.03
C GLY A 655 -12.67 8.30 -21.65
N ILE A 656 -13.49 7.96 -22.64
CA ILE A 656 -14.53 6.93 -22.52
C ILE A 656 -14.33 5.87 -23.61
N ILE A 657 -14.44 4.59 -23.25
CA ILE A 657 -14.58 3.50 -24.21
C ILE A 657 -16.07 3.22 -24.45
N MET A 658 -16.49 3.41 -25.70
CA MET A 658 -17.86 3.25 -26.15
C MET A 658 -17.86 2.89 -27.63
N HIS A 659 -18.24 1.67 -27.99
CA HIS A 659 -18.29 1.27 -29.40
C HIS A 659 -19.50 1.92 -30.09
N PRO A 660 -19.41 2.34 -31.38
CA PRO A 660 -20.53 2.97 -32.06
C PRO A 660 -21.80 2.12 -32.11
N THR A 661 -21.70 0.78 -32.07
CA THR A 661 -22.88 -0.11 -32.02
C THR A 661 -23.77 0.13 -30.80
N SER A 662 -23.17 0.61 -29.70
CA SER A 662 -23.83 0.85 -28.42
C SER A 662 -24.52 2.23 -28.34
N LEU A 663 -24.39 3.07 -29.38
CA LEU A 663 -25.08 4.36 -29.43
C LEU A 663 -26.61 4.17 -29.58
N PRO A 664 -27.42 5.07 -29.01
CA PRO A 664 -28.88 4.97 -28.96
C PRO A 664 -29.57 5.42 -30.27
N SER A 665 -28.99 5.12 -31.45
CA SER A 665 -29.62 5.47 -32.73
C SER A 665 -30.96 4.73 -32.93
N ASP A 666 -31.88 5.33 -33.67
CA ASP A 666 -33.25 4.81 -33.84
C ASP A 666 -33.35 3.58 -34.78
N TYR A 667 -32.23 3.17 -35.39
CA TYR A 667 -32.18 2.17 -36.45
C TYR A 667 -31.74 0.76 -36.00
N GLY A 668 -32.05 0.40 -34.75
CA GLY A 668 -31.81 -0.94 -34.17
C GLY A 668 -30.35 -1.26 -33.79
N ILE A 669 -29.40 -0.43 -34.19
CA ILE A 669 -27.99 -0.43 -33.80
C ILE A 669 -27.54 1.02 -33.74
N GLY A 670 -26.53 1.34 -32.93
CA GLY A 670 -25.85 2.62 -33.03
C GLY A 670 -25.11 2.77 -34.37
N ASP A 671 -25.06 4.00 -34.89
CA ASP A 671 -24.52 4.31 -36.21
C ASP A 671 -23.70 5.61 -36.22
N LEU A 672 -23.10 5.94 -37.36
CA LEU A 672 -22.27 7.13 -37.57
C LEU A 672 -23.09 8.40 -37.83
N GLY A 673 -24.32 8.43 -37.33
CA GLY A 673 -25.29 9.50 -37.51
C GLY A 673 -25.32 10.46 -36.32
N LYS A 674 -26.45 11.15 -36.16
CA LYS A 674 -26.67 12.20 -35.16
C LYS A 674 -26.21 11.83 -33.75
N GLU A 675 -26.49 10.61 -33.28
CA GLU A 675 -26.13 10.21 -31.91
C GLU A 675 -24.62 10.08 -31.68
N ALA A 676 -23.83 9.77 -32.72
CA ALA A 676 -22.37 9.80 -32.61
C ALA A 676 -21.83 11.23 -32.45
N TYR A 677 -22.38 12.20 -33.18
CA TYR A 677 -22.03 13.61 -33.04
C TYR A 677 -22.48 14.16 -31.67
N ASN A 678 -23.68 13.81 -31.21
CA ASN A 678 -24.15 14.15 -29.86
C ASN A 678 -23.21 13.60 -28.78
N PHE A 679 -22.71 12.37 -28.97
CA PHE A 679 -21.76 11.77 -28.03
C PHE A 679 -20.43 12.54 -28.00
N VAL A 680 -19.89 12.95 -29.16
CA VAL A 680 -18.70 13.81 -29.23
C VAL A 680 -18.95 15.14 -28.49
N ASP A 681 -20.09 15.79 -28.70
CA ASP A 681 -20.43 17.04 -28.00
C ASP A 681 -20.57 16.84 -26.49
N TRP A 682 -21.12 15.69 -26.07
CA TRP A 682 -21.20 15.32 -24.66
C TRP A 682 -19.81 15.08 -24.05
N LEU A 683 -18.89 14.43 -24.77
CA LEU A 683 -17.49 14.26 -24.34
C LEU A 683 -16.79 15.61 -24.16
N VAL A 684 -17.00 16.56 -25.09
CA VAL A 684 -16.48 17.93 -24.98
C VAL A 684 -17.02 18.61 -23.73
N LYS A 685 -18.32 18.51 -23.48
CA LYS A 685 -18.97 19.04 -22.28
C LYS A 685 -18.42 18.42 -20.99
N ALA A 686 -18.08 17.14 -21.03
CA ALA A 686 -17.45 16.39 -19.94
C ALA A 686 -15.92 16.62 -19.84
N LYS A 687 -15.35 17.50 -20.67
CA LYS A 687 -13.91 17.77 -20.82
C LYS A 687 -13.04 16.52 -21.11
N GLN A 688 -13.64 15.46 -21.62
CA GLN A 688 -12.90 14.29 -22.07
C GLN A 688 -12.09 14.64 -23.33
N LYS A 689 -11.01 13.91 -23.56
CA LYS A 689 -10.11 14.11 -24.72
C LYS A 689 -9.97 12.87 -25.59
N ILE A 690 -10.44 11.73 -25.10
CA ILE A 690 -10.26 10.43 -25.74
C ILE A 690 -11.62 9.75 -25.91
N TRP A 691 -11.89 9.26 -27.11
CA TRP A 691 -12.96 8.30 -27.39
C TRP A 691 -12.34 7.00 -27.88
N GLN A 692 -12.42 5.93 -27.09
CA GLN A 692 -11.94 4.62 -27.50
C GLN A 692 -13.08 3.80 -28.12
N VAL A 693 -12.80 3.19 -29.27
CA VAL A 693 -13.70 2.27 -29.95
C VAL A 693 -13.05 0.90 -30.09
N LEU A 694 -13.88 -0.14 -30.16
CA LEU A 694 -13.47 -1.48 -30.59
C LEU A 694 -13.19 -1.49 -32.11
N PRO A 695 -12.66 -2.59 -32.69
CA PRO A 695 -12.39 -2.67 -34.12
C PRO A 695 -13.63 -2.27 -34.94
N LEU A 696 -13.44 -1.37 -35.89
CA LEU A 696 -14.53 -0.90 -36.76
C LEU A 696 -14.76 -1.82 -37.96
N ASN A 697 -14.08 -2.96 -37.98
CA ASN A 697 -14.13 -3.89 -39.09
C ASN A 697 -15.49 -4.59 -39.19
N LEU A 698 -15.81 -5.08 -40.39
CA LEU A 698 -17.01 -5.88 -40.61
C LEU A 698 -17.02 -7.07 -39.64
N VAL A 699 -18.15 -7.37 -39.02
CA VAL A 699 -18.22 -8.50 -38.08
C VAL A 699 -18.50 -9.81 -38.82
N GLY A 700 -17.89 -10.90 -38.35
CA GLY A 700 -18.11 -12.25 -38.86
C GLY A 700 -19.02 -13.08 -37.94
N TYR A 701 -18.65 -14.35 -37.74
CA TYR A 701 -19.39 -15.27 -36.89
C TYR A 701 -19.50 -14.74 -35.44
N GLY A 702 -20.71 -14.81 -34.87
CA GLY A 702 -20.97 -14.35 -33.50
C GLY A 702 -20.95 -12.84 -33.30
N ALA A 703 -20.98 -12.05 -34.39
CA ALA A 703 -20.95 -10.58 -34.38
C ALA A 703 -19.72 -9.96 -33.69
N SER A 704 -18.62 -10.71 -33.57
CA SER A 704 -17.39 -10.23 -32.95
C SER A 704 -16.62 -9.27 -33.86
N PRO A 705 -16.26 -8.06 -33.38
CA PRO A 705 -15.36 -7.15 -34.09
C PRO A 705 -13.95 -7.73 -34.34
N TYR A 706 -13.54 -8.72 -33.55
CA TYR A 706 -12.22 -9.35 -33.63
C TYR A 706 -12.18 -10.56 -34.58
N GLN A 707 -13.34 -11.00 -35.10
CA GLN A 707 -13.46 -12.08 -36.09
C GLN A 707 -13.96 -11.51 -37.42
N SER A 708 -13.17 -10.62 -38.02
CA SER A 708 -13.57 -9.94 -39.25
C SER A 708 -13.17 -10.69 -40.52
N PRO A 709 -14.03 -10.74 -41.55
CA PRO A 709 -13.65 -11.20 -42.89
C PRO A 709 -12.75 -10.19 -43.66
N SER A 710 -12.40 -9.05 -43.06
CA SER A 710 -11.37 -8.16 -43.59
C SER A 710 -10.65 -7.37 -42.49
N ALA A 711 -9.32 -7.33 -42.53
CA ALA A 711 -8.50 -6.48 -41.66
C ALA A 711 -8.59 -4.98 -41.99
N PHE A 712 -9.21 -4.62 -43.12
CA PHE A 712 -9.24 -3.25 -43.65
C PHE A 712 -10.67 -2.68 -43.81
N ALA A 713 -11.63 -3.52 -44.21
CA ALA A 713 -12.99 -3.06 -44.50
C ALA A 713 -13.75 -2.65 -43.23
N GLY A 714 -14.55 -1.60 -43.33
CA GLY A 714 -15.39 -1.11 -42.26
C GLY A 714 -16.75 -1.80 -42.16
N ASN A 715 -17.37 -1.75 -40.97
CA ASN A 715 -18.65 -2.37 -40.68
C ASN A 715 -19.81 -1.57 -41.29
N THR A 716 -20.40 -2.10 -42.35
CA THR A 716 -21.48 -1.45 -43.10
C THR A 716 -22.78 -1.30 -42.29
N MET A 717 -22.95 -2.04 -41.18
CA MET A 717 -24.10 -1.86 -40.30
C MET A 717 -24.07 -0.52 -39.55
N LEU A 718 -22.89 0.09 -39.40
CA LEU A 718 -22.73 1.39 -38.75
C LEU A 718 -23.12 2.57 -39.65
N ILE A 719 -23.41 2.34 -40.93
CA ILE A 719 -23.81 3.42 -41.85
C ILE A 719 -25.12 4.03 -41.38
N SER A 720 -25.15 5.35 -41.22
CA SER A 720 -26.34 6.11 -40.83
C SER A 720 -27.31 6.24 -42.01
N PRO A 721 -28.58 5.80 -41.84
CA PRO A 721 -29.63 5.99 -42.85
C PRO A 721 -29.98 7.48 -43.04
N GLU A 722 -29.92 8.28 -41.98
CA GLU A 722 -30.22 9.72 -42.03
C GLU A 722 -29.23 10.47 -42.91
N LYS A 723 -27.94 10.17 -42.77
CA LYS A 723 -26.88 10.72 -43.62
C LYS A 723 -27.09 10.38 -45.10
N LEU A 724 -27.67 9.22 -45.42
CA LEU A 724 -28.03 8.86 -46.81
C LEU A 724 -29.19 9.70 -47.36
N VAL A 725 -30.12 10.13 -46.49
CA VAL A 725 -31.17 11.08 -46.86
C VAL A 725 -30.60 12.47 -47.07
N GLU A 726 -29.67 12.92 -46.22
CA GLU A 726 -29.00 14.23 -46.36
C GLU A 726 -28.28 14.40 -47.71
N ILE A 727 -27.68 13.33 -48.24
CA ILE A 727 -27.02 13.32 -49.55
C ILE A 727 -27.93 12.90 -50.71
N ASN A 728 -29.25 12.86 -50.50
CA ASN A 728 -30.28 12.54 -51.49
C ASN A 728 -30.18 11.14 -52.14
N LEU A 729 -29.57 10.15 -51.46
CA LEU A 729 -29.58 8.76 -51.93
C LEU A 729 -30.83 7.99 -51.49
N LEU A 730 -31.49 8.44 -50.41
CA LEU A 730 -32.74 7.90 -49.88
C LEU A 730 -33.72 9.04 -49.55
N GLU A 731 -35.01 8.70 -49.44
CA GLU A 731 -36.02 9.61 -48.88
C GLU A 731 -36.35 9.25 -47.42
N ALA A 732 -36.94 10.17 -46.65
CA ALA A 732 -37.31 9.91 -45.25
C ALA A 732 -38.27 8.72 -45.07
N LYS A 733 -39.09 8.39 -46.09
CA LYS A 733 -39.98 7.22 -46.06
C LYS A 733 -39.23 5.87 -46.18
N ASP A 734 -37.99 5.89 -46.65
CA ASP A 734 -37.20 4.70 -46.95
C ASP A 734 -36.44 4.17 -45.74
N ILE A 735 -36.25 5.01 -44.72
CA ILE A 735 -35.48 4.69 -43.52
C ILE A 735 -36.36 4.23 -42.35
N ILE A 736 -37.66 4.00 -42.58
CA ILE A 736 -38.58 3.48 -41.56
C ILE A 736 -38.19 2.05 -41.19
N LEU A 737 -37.97 1.79 -39.89
CA LEU A 737 -37.72 0.43 -39.39
C LEU A 737 -38.96 -0.44 -39.61
N ASP A 738 -38.77 -1.61 -40.20
CA ASP A 738 -39.83 -2.60 -40.43
C ASP A 738 -39.96 -3.64 -39.31
N TYR A 739 -39.23 -3.46 -38.21
CA TYR A 739 -39.31 -4.27 -37.00
C TYR A 739 -39.24 -3.40 -35.74
N LYS A 740 -39.69 -3.94 -34.61
CA LYS A 740 -39.49 -3.31 -33.29
C LYS A 740 -38.09 -3.64 -32.79
N ALA A 741 -37.21 -2.64 -32.75
CA ALA A 741 -35.89 -2.79 -32.15
C ALA A 741 -35.98 -2.94 -30.63
N ASP A 742 -35.07 -3.73 -30.06
CA ASP A 742 -34.80 -3.72 -28.64
C ASP A 742 -33.99 -2.45 -28.30
N VAL A 743 -34.31 -1.85 -27.15
CA VAL A 743 -33.70 -0.60 -26.69
C VAL A 743 -32.36 -0.83 -26.00
N ASP A 744 -32.16 -2.00 -25.41
CA ASP A 744 -30.96 -2.32 -24.61
C ASP A 744 -30.02 -3.28 -25.35
N LYS A 745 -30.50 -4.00 -26.38
CA LYS A 745 -29.72 -4.98 -27.15
C LYS A 745 -29.79 -4.81 -28.67
N VAL A 746 -28.68 -5.08 -29.35
CA VAL A 746 -28.61 -5.17 -30.82
C VAL A 746 -29.06 -6.56 -31.28
N ASP A 747 -30.03 -6.60 -32.19
CA ASP A 747 -30.34 -7.79 -32.98
C ASP A 747 -29.60 -7.71 -34.33
N PHE A 748 -28.37 -8.21 -34.36
CA PHE A 748 -27.47 -8.07 -35.51
C PHE A 748 -28.07 -8.65 -36.80
N VAL A 749 -28.86 -9.73 -36.71
CA VAL A 749 -29.48 -10.37 -37.89
C VAL A 749 -30.53 -9.47 -38.52
N LYS A 750 -31.41 -8.87 -37.70
CA LYS A 750 -32.44 -7.94 -38.21
C LYS A 750 -31.81 -6.64 -38.72
N VAL A 751 -30.80 -6.14 -38.02
CA VAL A 751 -30.06 -4.94 -38.44
C VAL A 751 -29.38 -5.16 -39.78
N GLU A 752 -28.67 -6.28 -39.97
CA GLU A 752 -28.02 -6.60 -41.24
C GLU A 752 -29.02 -6.65 -42.39
N ALA A 753 -30.14 -7.36 -42.21
CA ALA A 753 -31.19 -7.46 -43.22
C ALA A 753 -31.80 -6.08 -43.58
N TYR A 754 -32.05 -5.24 -42.58
CA TYR A 754 -32.57 -3.89 -42.78
C TYR A 754 -31.55 -2.98 -43.48
N LYS A 755 -30.29 -2.96 -43.01
CA LYS A 755 -29.21 -2.15 -43.58
C LYS A 755 -28.95 -2.55 -45.04
N GLU A 756 -28.96 -3.85 -45.34
CA GLU A 756 -28.77 -4.36 -46.70
C GLU A 756 -29.91 -3.90 -47.65
N LYS A 757 -31.16 -3.90 -47.17
CA LYS A 757 -32.32 -3.40 -47.93
C LYS A 757 -32.19 -1.92 -48.28
N ILE A 758 -31.82 -1.07 -47.32
CA ILE A 758 -31.69 0.38 -47.56
C ILE A 758 -30.45 0.71 -48.40
N LEU A 759 -29.34 -0.01 -48.21
CA LEU A 759 -28.10 0.22 -48.96
C LEU A 759 -28.25 -0.22 -50.42
N THR A 760 -29.00 -1.29 -50.69
CA THR A 760 -29.35 -1.69 -52.06
C THR A 760 -30.13 -0.60 -52.78
N LYS A 761 -31.10 0.03 -52.09
CA LYS A 761 -31.86 1.15 -52.64
C LYS A 761 -30.99 2.39 -52.85
N ALA A 762 -30.14 2.72 -51.88
CA ALA A 762 -29.21 3.84 -51.98
C ALA A 762 -28.24 3.66 -53.16
N PHE A 763 -27.75 2.43 -53.38
CA PHE A 763 -26.88 2.12 -54.52
C PHE A 763 -27.58 2.28 -55.86
N ALA A 764 -28.87 1.92 -55.97
CA ALA A 764 -29.64 2.13 -57.18
C ALA A 764 -29.78 3.61 -57.56
N ASN A 765 -29.72 4.50 -56.57
CA ASN A 765 -29.76 5.95 -56.75
C ASN A 765 -28.35 6.60 -56.82
N PHE A 766 -27.29 5.83 -56.61
CA PHE A 766 -25.93 6.34 -56.53
C PHE A 766 -25.32 6.56 -57.91
N VAL A 767 -24.68 7.71 -58.09
CA VAL A 767 -23.89 8.04 -59.28
C VAL A 767 -22.46 8.26 -58.83
N ALA A 768 -21.52 7.52 -59.42
CA ALA A 768 -20.10 7.64 -59.12
C ALA A 768 -19.60 9.07 -59.43
N ASP A 769 -19.04 9.72 -58.42
CA ASP A 769 -18.45 11.05 -58.49
C ASP A 769 -16.90 10.99 -58.42
N ALA A 770 -16.27 12.16 -58.40
CA ALA A 770 -14.83 12.28 -58.29
C ALA A 770 -14.30 11.74 -56.96
N ASP A 771 -15.02 11.97 -55.86
CA ASP A 771 -14.65 11.52 -54.52
C ASP A 771 -14.67 9.99 -54.42
N TYR A 772 -15.70 9.34 -54.96
CA TYR A 772 -15.78 7.88 -55.06
C TYR A 772 -14.62 7.30 -55.88
N THR A 773 -14.32 7.93 -57.01
CA THR A 773 -13.20 7.48 -57.87
C THR A 773 -11.87 7.64 -57.15
N ALA A 774 -11.65 8.75 -56.45
CA ALA A 774 -10.47 8.98 -55.64
C ALA A 774 -10.35 7.98 -54.48
N PHE A 775 -11.45 7.69 -53.78
CA PHE A 775 -11.51 6.66 -52.74
C PHE A 775 -11.11 5.29 -53.27
N CYS A 776 -11.67 4.87 -54.40
CA CYS A 776 -11.32 3.58 -55.00
C CYS A 776 -9.84 3.52 -55.42
N GLN A 777 -9.26 4.60 -55.92
CA GLN A 777 -7.84 4.67 -56.26
C GLN A 777 -6.95 4.60 -55.01
N GLN A 778 -7.25 5.40 -53.98
CA GLN A 778 -6.47 5.46 -52.74
C GLN A 778 -6.50 4.12 -51.97
N GLN A 779 -7.66 3.46 -51.93
CA GLN A 779 -7.85 2.19 -51.21
C GLN A 779 -7.65 0.94 -52.09
N SER A 780 -7.18 1.11 -53.32
CA SER A 780 -7.08 0.05 -54.34
C SER A 780 -6.31 -1.19 -53.88
N TYR A 781 -5.33 -1.02 -52.98
CA TYR A 781 -4.52 -2.12 -52.44
C TYR A 781 -5.36 -3.25 -51.82
N TRP A 782 -6.42 -2.93 -51.08
CA TRP A 782 -7.25 -3.93 -50.40
C TRP A 782 -8.69 -3.96 -50.93
N LEU A 783 -9.22 -2.80 -51.37
CA LEU A 783 -10.62 -2.65 -51.73
C LEU A 783 -11.03 -3.50 -52.94
N GLU A 784 -10.16 -3.61 -53.95
CA GLU A 784 -10.42 -4.36 -55.18
C GLU A 784 -10.57 -5.86 -54.94
N ASP A 785 -9.73 -6.41 -54.07
CA ASP A 785 -9.78 -7.83 -53.70
C ASP A 785 -10.86 -8.11 -52.66
N TYR A 786 -11.09 -7.21 -51.70
CA TYR A 786 -12.21 -7.30 -50.77
C TYR A 786 -13.56 -7.30 -51.50
N ALA A 787 -13.77 -6.37 -52.43
CA ALA A 787 -15.02 -6.27 -53.17
C ALA A 787 -15.27 -7.53 -54.03
N LEU A 788 -14.22 -8.08 -54.65
CA LEU A 788 -14.30 -9.35 -55.36
C LEU A 788 -14.59 -10.52 -54.41
N PHE A 789 -13.93 -10.58 -53.26
CA PHE A 789 -14.17 -11.61 -52.24
C PHE A 789 -15.63 -11.60 -51.77
N MET A 790 -16.18 -10.43 -51.47
CA MET A 790 -17.58 -10.31 -51.03
C MET A 790 -18.57 -10.72 -52.13
N ALA A 791 -18.30 -10.34 -53.39
CA ALA A 791 -19.12 -10.74 -54.53
C ALA A 791 -19.08 -12.26 -54.75
N LEU A 792 -17.89 -12.88 -54.65
CA LEU A 792 -17.71 -14.33 -54.75
C LEU A 792 -18.40 -15.05 -53.59
N LYS A 793 -18.27 -14.55 -52.36
CA LYS A 793 -18.93 -15.11 -51.19
C LYS A 793 -20.45 -15.15 -51.35
N LYS A 794 -21.04 -14.07 -51.89
CA LYS A 794 -22.46 -14.03 -52.28
C LYS A 794 -22.78 -15.06 -53.37
N TYR A 795 -21.97 -15.13 -54.43
CA TYR A 795 -22.15 -16.09 -55.53
C TYR A 795 -22.13 -17.55 -55.05
N TYR A 796 -21.21 -17.88 -54.14
CA TYR A 796 -21.08 -19.21 -53.51
C TYR A 796 -21.97 -19.39 -52.27
N LYS A 797 -23.02 -18.58 -52.09
CA LYS A 797 -24.01 -18.72 -50.99
C LYS A 797 -23.39 -18.76 -49.59
N ASN A 798 -22.43 -17.87 -49.34
CA ASN A 798 -21.69 -17.71 -48.09
C ASN A 798 -20.79 -18.90 -47.69
N LEU A 799 -20.46 -19.79 -48.63
CA LEU A 799 -19.40 -20.79 -48.40
C LEU A 799 -18.04 -20.10 -48.19
N PRO A 800 -17.19 -20.63 -47.30
CA PRO A 800 -15.87 -20.07 -47.04
C PRO A 800 -14.94 -20.24 -48.25
N TRP A 801 -13.93 -19.37 -48.38
CA TRP A 801 -13.11 -19.31 -49.59
C TRP A 801 -12.35 -20.62 -49.90
N TYR A 802 -12.00 -21.38 -48.87
CA TYR A 802 -11.30 -22.66 -49.01
C TYR A 802 -12.20 -23.80 -49.53
N GLU A 803 -13.51 -23.58 -49.62
CA GLU A 803 -14.49 -24.48 -50.24
C GLU A 803 -14.92 -24.04 -51.64
N TRP A 804 -14.44 -22.90 -52.13
CA TRP A 804 -14.71 -22.46 -53.51
C TRP A 804 -14.03 -23.37 -54.53
N ASN A 805 -14.45 -23.25 -55.80
CA ASN A 805 -13.81 -24.01 -56.88
C ASN A 805 -12.30 -23.75 -56.95
N LEU A 806 -11.55 -24.77 -57.38
CA LEU A 806 -10.09 -24.78 -57.30
C LEU A 806 -9.43 -23.56 -57.96
N ASP A 807 -9.97 -23.09 -59.09
CA ASP A 807 -9.39 -21.98 -59.84
C ASP A 807 -9.53 -20.63 -59.14
N ILE A 808 -10.63 -20.38 -58.43
CA ILE A 808 -10.85 -19.14 -57.65
C ILE A 808 -10.12 -19.24 -56.31
N LYS A 809 -10.15 -20.41 -55.66
CA LYS A 809 -9.38 -20.69 -54.45
C LYS A 809 -7.89 -20.44 -54.64
N LEU A 810 -7.31 -20.91 -55.74
CA LEU A 810 -5.91 -20.68 -56.12
C LEU A 810 -5.68 -19.34 -56.83
N ARG A 811 -6.70 -18.49 -56.94
CA ARG A 811 -6.61 -17.14 -57.51
C ARG A 811 -6.00 -17.10 -58.92
N LYS A 812 -6.36 -18.06 -59.79
CA LYS A 812 -5.87 -18.09 -61.17
C LYS A 812 -6.30 -16.80 -61.91
N PRO A 813 -5.37 -16.03 -62.52
CA PRO A 813 -5.68 -14.71 -63.08
C PRO A 813 -6.85 -14.69 -64.07
N GLN A 814 -6.93 -15.68 -64.96
CA GLN A 814 -8.01 -15.80 -65.95
C GLN A 814 -9.38 -16.02 -65.30
N ALA A 815 -9.45 -16.86 -64.26
CA ALA A 815 -10.69 -17.15 -63.55
C ALA A 815 -11.16 -15.93 -62.75
N LEU A 816 -10.24 -15.22 -62.09
CA LEU A 816 -10.55 -13.99 -61.38
C LEU A 816 -11.06 -12.90 -62.33
N GLU A 817 -10.45 -12.73 -63.50
CA GLU A 817 -10.88 -11.73 -64.48
C GLU A 817 -12.27 -12.04 -65.04
N SER A 818 -12.54 -13.32 -65.36
CA SER A 818 -13.90 -13.75 -65.74
C SER A 818 -14.93 -13.44 -64.65
N CYS A 819 -14.60 -13.65 -63.38
CA CYS A 819 -15.45 -13.28 -62.26
C CYS A 819 -15.59 -11.77 -62.07
N ARG A 820 -14.53 -10.98 -62.29
CA ARG A 820 -14.59 -9.51 -62.22
C ARG A 820 -15.57 -8.95 -63.26
N ILE A 821 -15.61 -9.53 -64.45
CA ILE A 821 -16.57 -9.16 -65.50
C ILE A 821 -17.99 -9.62 -65.13
N SER A 822 -18.17 -10.88 -64.72
CA SER A 822 -19.51 -11.43 -64.46
C SER A 822 -20.16 -10.90 -63.18
N LEU A 823 -19.36 -10.51 -62.18
CA LEU A 823 -19.81 -9.99 -60.89
C LEU A 823 -19.59 -8.48 -60.74
N ALA A 824 -19.37 -7.74 -61.85
CA ALA A 824 -19.03 -6.32 -61.82
C ALA A 824 -20.00 -5.46 -61.00
N GLN A 825 -21.31 -5.75 -61.05
CA GLN A 825 -22.33 -5.04 -60.29
C GLN A 825 -22.22 -5.30 -58.78
N ASP A 826 -22.01 -6.54 -58.36
CA ASP A 826 -21.82 -6.90 -56.94
C ASP A 826 -20.51 -6.31 -56.39
N ILE A 827 -19.45 -6.28 -57.22
CA ILE A 827 -18.17 -5.63 -56.88
C ILE A 827 -18.36 -4.13 -56.69
N ALA A 828 -19.04 -3.45 -57.63
CA ALA A 828 -19.33 -2.02 -57.52
C ALA A 828 -20.16 -1.70 -56.27
N TYR A 829 -21.13 -2.55 -55.95
CA TYR A 829 -21.95 -2.41 -54.74
C TYR A 829 -21.13 -2.59 -53.45
N ALA A 830 -20.23 -3.58 -53.37
CA ALA A 830 -19.34 -3.75 -52.23
C ALA A 830 -18.41 -2.53 -52.04
N LYS A 831 -17.88 -1.96 -53.13
CA LYS A 831 -17.09 -0.72 -53.10
C LYS A 831 -17.91 0.48 -52.62
N PHE A 832 -19.14 0.62 -53.11
CA PHE A 832 -20.06 1.68 -52.68
C PHE A 832 -20.32 1.63 -51.16
N LYS A 833 -20.61 0.44 -50.61
CA LYS A 833 -20.83 0.31 -49.15
C LYS A 833 -19.62 0.77 -48.34
N GLN A 834 -18.41 0.41 -48.78
CA GLN A 834 -17.18 0.87 -48.12
C GLN A 834 -16.95 2.37 -48.31
N TYR A 835 -17.18 2.93 -49.49
CA TYR A 835 -17.08 4.37 -49.72
C TYR A 835 -17.99 5.17 -48.75
N ILE A 836 -19.25 4.76 -48.62
CA ILE A 836 -20.20 5.42 -47.71
C ILE A 836 -19.74 5.30 -46.26
N PHE A 837 -19.31 4.11 -45.83
CA PHE A 837 -18.79 3.91 -44.48
C PHE A 837 -17.60 4.85 -44.19
N PHE A 838 -16.58 4.82 -45.05
CA PHE A 838 -15.36 5.62 -44.87
C PHE A 838 -15.66 7.10 -44.89
N LYS A 839 -16.55 7.57 -45.79
CA LYS A 839 -16.97 8.98 -45.84
C LYS A 839 -17.62 9.41 -44.52
N GLN A 840 -18.63 8.68 -44.05
CA GLN A 840 -19.31 9.01 -42.80
C GLN A 840 -18.38 8.95 -41.58
N TRP A 841 -17.47 7.97 -41.53
CA TRP A 841 -16.50 7.85 -40.45
C TRP A 841 -15.47 8.99 -40.48
N GLN A 842 -14.92 9.32 -41.65
CA GLN A 842 -13.95 10.41 -41.79
C GLN A 842 -14.57 11.77 -41.45
N ASP A 843 -15.83 12.02 -41.83
CA ASP A 843 -16.55 13.23 -41.44
C ASP A 843 -16.69 13.32 -39.90
N LEU A 844 -17.03 12.21 -39.25
CA LEU A 844 -17.15 12.14 -37.79
C LEU A 844 -15.79 12.25 -37.08
N HIS A 845 -14.75 11.61 -37.61
CA HIS A 845 -13.38 11.68 -37.10
C HIS A 845 -12.82 13.10 -37.21
N ALA A 846 -13.04 13.77 -38.34
CA ALA A 846 -12.69 15.16 -38.53
C ALA A 846 -13.43 16.07 -37.55
N TYR A 847 -14.73 15.85 -37.33
CA TYR A 847 -15.51 16.58 -36.34
C TYR A 847 -14.99 16.39 -34.91
N ALA A 848 -14.69 15.15 -34.51
CA ALA A 848 -14.11 14.84 -33.20
C ALA A 848 -12.77 15.57 -33.01
N ASN A 849 -11.90 15.53 -34.02
CA ASN A 849 -10.61 16.21 -33.99
C ASN A 849 -10.72 17.74 -33.93
N GLU A 850 -11.64 18.35 -34.69
CA GLU A 850 -11.92 19.80 -34.62
C GLU A 850 -12.36 20.22 -33.21
N LYS A 851 -13.11 19.35 -32.52
CA LYS A 851 -13.53 19.53 -31.13
C LYS A 851 -12.44 19.17 -30.09
N GLY A 852 -11.29 18.68 -30.53
CA GLY A 852 -10.18 18.27 -29.67
C GLY A 852 -10.39 16.93 -28.96
N ILE A 853 -11.21 16.04 -29.54
CA ILE A 853 -11.40 14.65 -29.13
C ILE A 853 -10.61 13.75 -30.09
N GLN A 854 -9.66 12.99 -29.54
CA GLN A 854 -8.90 12.00 -30.31
C GLN A 854 -9.57 10.63 -30.17
N ILE A 855 -9.57 9.86 -31.26
CA ILE A 855 -10.13 8.52 -31.30
C ILE A 855 -9.02 7.48 -31.15
N VAL A 856 -9.18 6.58 -30.18
CA VAL A 856 -8.38 5.36 -30.03
C VAL A 856 -9.08 4.23 -30.77
N GLY A 857 -8.47 3.73 -31.83
CA GLY A 857 -8.91 2.53 -32.52
C GLY A 857 -8.25 1.28 -31.97
N ASP A 858 -8.69 0.14 -32.47
CA ASP A 858 -8.25 -1.18 -32.01
C ASP A 858 -7.89 -2.08 -33.20
N VAL A 859 -6.79 -2.81 -33.08
CA VAL A 859 -6.26 -3.72 -34.12
C VAL A 859 -6.24 -5.13 -33.57
N PRO A 860 -7.16 -6.01 -34.02
CA PRO A 860 -7.08 -7.44 -33.72
C PRO A 860 -5.73 -8.01 -34.20
N ILE A 861 -5.07 -8.88 -33.43
CA ILE A 861 -3.79 -9.42 -33.91
C ILE A 861 -3.96 -10.25 -35.19
N PHE A 862 -5.00 -11.07 -35.31
CA PHE A 862 -5.23 -11.95 -36.46
C PHE A 862 -6.54 -11.61 -37.21
N PRO A 863 -6.59 -11.72 -38.55
CA PRO A 863 -7.85 -11.77 -39.29
C PRO A 863 -8.53 -13.12 -39.10
N SER A 864 -9.82 -13.23 -39.47
CA SER A 864 -10.49 -14.54 -39.49
C SER A 864 -9.91 -15.44 -40.59
N HIS A 865 -10.02 -16.77 -40.43
CA HIS A 865 -9.58 -17.71 -41.47
C HIS A 865 -10.36 -17.50 -42.79
N ASP A 866 -11.67 -17.30 -42.70
CA ASP A 866 -12.53 -16.98 -43.84
C ASP A 866 -12.60 -15.47 -44.10
N SER A 867 -11.47 -14.91 -44.53
CA SER A 867 -11.30 -13.49 -44.83
C SER A 867 -10.70 -13.23 -46.21
N ALA A 868 -10.95 -12.03 -46.73
CA ALA A 868 -10.31 -11.54 -47.94
C ALA A 868 -8.78 -11.52 -47.80
N ASP A 869 -8.27 -11.18 -46.61
CA ASP A 869 -6.82 -11.09 -46.34
C ASP A 869 -6.14 -12.45 -46.48
N VAL A 870 -6.71 -13.49 -45.86
CA VAL A 870 -6.16 -14.84 -45.91
C VAL A 870 -6.31 -15.43 -47.32
N TRP A 871 -7.43 -15.17 -47.99
CA TRP A 871 -7.63 -15.64 -49.37
C TRP A 871 -6.63 -15.02 -50.35
N VAL A 872 -6.36 -13.71 -50.22
CA VAL A 872 -5.45 -12.97 -51.12
C VAL A 872 -3.99 -13.28 -50.83
N HIS A 873 -3.63 -13.37 -49.55
CA HIS A 873 -2.25 -13.48 -49.07
C HIS A 873 -1.97 -14.85 -48.42
N GLN A 874 -2.43 -15.94 -49.04
CA GLN A 874 -2.28 -17.31 -48.51
C GLN A 874 -0.83 -17.66 -48.14
N ASP A 875 0.15 -17.07 -48.81
CA ASP A 875 1.59 -17.24 -48.58
C ASP A 875 2.10 -16.60 -47.29
N LEU A 876 1.33 -15.69 -46.68
CA LEU A 876 1.65 -15.03 -45.41
C LEU A 876 1.11 -15.79 -44.19
N PHE A 877 0.31 -16.85 -44.38
CA PHE A 877 -0.36 -17.58 -43.31
C PHE A 877 0.02 -19.07 -43.32
N ASN A 878 -0.02 -19.69 -42.13
CA ASN A 878 0.34 -21.10 -41.96
C ASN A 878 -0.84 -22.02 -42.29
N LEU A 879 -1.02 -22.29 -43.59
CA LEU A 879 -2.10 -23.09 -44.16
C LEU A 879 -1.59 -24.42 -44.74
N ASN A 880 -2.49 -25.40 -44.86
CA ASN A 880 -2.27 -26.59 -45.67
C ASN A 880 -2.42 -26.25 -47.16
N ALA A 881 -1.97 -27.14 -48.05
CA ALA A 881 -2.08 -26.94 -49.51
C ALA A 881 -3.54 -26.84 -50.00
N ASP A 882 -4.48 -27.37 -49.22
CA ASP A 882 -5.92 -27.25 -49.46
C ASP A 882 -6.55 -26.02 -48.78
N GLY A 883 -5.75 -25.05 -48.29
CA GLY A 883 -6.25 -23.82 -47.67
C GLY A 883 -6.85 -23.99 -46.26
N THR A 884 -6.91 -25.21 -45.72
CA THR A 884 -7.31 -25.44 -44.32
C THR A 884 -6.20 -25.00 -43.37
N LEU A 885 -6.54 -24.76 -42.10
CA LEU A 885 -5.56 -24.36 -41.09
C LEU A 885 -4.56 -25.48 -40.84
N LYS A 886 -3.27 -25.17 -40.97
CA LYS A 886 -2.21 -26.07 -40.47
C LYS A 886 -2.02 -25.87 -38.97
N THR A 887 -2.07 -24.62 -38.53
CA THR A 887 -2.05 -24.22 -37.13
C THR A 887 -3.10 -23.14 -36.90
N ALA A 888 -3.72 -23.14 -35.72
CA ALA A 888 -4.70 -22.15 -35.30
C ALA A 888 -4.19 -21.36 -34.09
N ALA A 889 -4.61 -20.10 -33.98
CA ALA A 889 -4.32 -19.22 -32.86
C ALA A 889 -5.21 -19.49 -31.66
N GLY A 890 -4.67 -19.20 -30.49
CA GLY A 890 -5.38 -19.28 -29.22
C GLY A 890 -4.50 -18.80 -28.08
N VAL A 891 -4.92 -19.11 -26.87
CA VAL A 891 -4.13 -18.94 -25.64
C VAL A 891 -4.16 -20.23 -24.82
N PRO A 892 -3.10 -20.54 -24.06
CA PRO A 892 -3.09 -21.70 -23.19
C PRO A 892 -4.18 -21.58 -22.11
N PRO A 893 -4.49 -22.68 -21.40
CA PRO A 893 -5.32 -22.63 -20.20
C PRO A 893 -4.90 -21.54 -19.22
N ASP A 894 -5.86 -20.74 -18.76
CA ASP A 894 -5.68 -19.64 -17.83
C ASP A 894 -6.84 -19.58 -16.81
N TYR A 895 -6.85 -18.54 -15.98
CA TYR A 895 -7.90 -18.34 -14.97
C TYR A 895 -9.28 -18.01 -15.55
N PHE A 896 -9.37 -17.64 -16.84
CA PHE A 896 -10.64 -17.46 -17.55
C PHE A 896 -11.15 -18.76 -18.17
N SER A 897 -10.25 -19.66 -18.58
CA SER A 897 -10.60 -20.88 -19.30
C SER A 897 -9.69 -22.06 -18.97
N GLU A 898 -10.25 -23.09 -18.34
CA GLU A 898 -9.53 -24.34 -18.05
C GLU A 898 -9.04 -25.07 -19.31
N ASP A 899 -9.72 -24.90 -20.44
CA ASP A 899 -9.38 -25.52 -21.73
C ASP A 899 -8.45 -24.65 -22.60
N GLY A 900 -8.15 -23.43 -22.14
CA GLY A 900 -7.62 -22.36 -22.97
C GLY A 900 -8.64 -21.90 -24.02
N GLN A 901 -8.32 -20.84 -24.73
CA GLN A 901 -9.23 -20.28 -25.73
C GLN A 901 -8.70 -20.59 -27.14
N LEU A 902 -9.48 -21.33 -27.92
CA LEU A 902 -9.19 -21.58 -29.32
C LEU A 902 -9.90 -20.53 -30.17
N TRP A 903 -9.16 -19.58 -30.72
CA TRP A 903 -9.74 -18.50 -31.52
C TRP A 903 -9.97 -18.89 -32.99
N GLY A 904 -9.23 -19.90 -33.48
CA GLY A 904 -9.44 -20.43 -34.82
C GLY A 904 -8.89 -19.55 -35.95
N ASN A 905 -8.09 -18.53 -35.64
CA ASN A 905 -7.43 -17.69 -36.64
C ASN A 905 -6.15 -18.37 -37.17
N PRO A 906 -5.73 -18.13 -38.43
CA PRO A 906 -4.47 -18.64 -38.94
C PRO A 906 -3.28 -17.87 -38.37
N HIS A 907 -2.20 -18.59 -38.02
CA HIS A 907 -0.94 -17.97 -37.64
C HIS A 907 -0.21 -17.35 -38.84
N TYR A 908 0.52 -16.26 -38.58
CA TYR A 908 1.39 -15.62 -39.56
C TYR A 908 2.67 -16.41 -39.79
N LEU A 909 3.16 -16.39 -41.02
CA LEU A 909 4.52 -16.79 -41.36
C LEU A 909 5.44 -15.56 -41.26
N TRP A 910 5.77 -15.16 -40.03
CA TRP A 910 6.55 -13.93 -39.75
C TRP A 910 7.86 -13.83 -40.54
N LYS A 911 8.56 -14.95 -40.77
CA LYS A 911 9.79 -14.98 -41.60
C LYS A 911 9.56 -14.69 -43.08
N VAL A 912 8.35 -14.92 -43.59
CA VAL A 912 7.97 -14.56 -44.96
C VAL A 912 7.67 -13.07 -45.01
N MET A 913 6.86 -12.57 -44.07
CA MET A 913 6.56 -11.13 -43.94
C MET A 913 7.82 -10.28 -43.73
N GLN A 914 8.83 -10.79 -43.02
CA GLN A 914 10.08 -10.06 -42.83
C GLN A 914 10.81 -9.76 -44.16
N ARG A 915 10.60 -10.56 -45.21
CA ARG A 915 11.30 -10.40 -46.50
C ARG A 915 10.93 -9.12 -47.26
N ASP A 916 9.76 -8.55 -46.97
CA ASP A 916 9.28 -7.32 -47.59
C ASP A 916 9.09 -6.18 -46.57
N ASP A 917 9.86 -6.23 -45.48
CA ASP A 917 9.77 -5.34 -44.33
C ASP A 917 8.34 -5.24 -43.79
N TYR A 918 7.65 -6.38 -43.70
CA TYR A 918 6.30 -6.50 -43.15
C TYR A 918 5.28 -5.61 -43.87
N SER A 919 5.33 -5.58 -45.21
CA SER A 919 4.54 -4.66 -46.05
C SER A 919 3.04 -4.71 -45.75
N TRP A 920 2.47 -5.90 -45.53
CA TRP A 920 1.06 -6.07 -45.18
C TRP A 920 0.70 -5.40 -43.86
N TRP A 921 1.51 -5.60 -42.81
CA TRP A 921 1.31 -4.96 -41.50
C TRP A 921 1.51 -3.44 -41.55
N ARG A 922 2.52 -2.96 -42.29
CA ARG A 922 2.71 -1.52 -42.48
C ARG A 922 1.50 -0.87 -43.16
N LYS A 923 0.96 -1.49 -44.20
CA LYS A 923 -0.26 -1.00 -44.87
C LYS A 923 -1.48 -1.08 -43.97
N ARG A 924 -1.61 -2.14 -43.16
CA ARG A 924 -2.69 -2.28 -42.17
C ARG A 924 -2.69 -1.13 -41.17
N ILE A 925 -1.53 -0.82 -40.59
CA ILE A 925 -1.39 0.31 -39.67
C ILE A 925 -1.63 1.65 -40.37
N ALA A 926 -1.07 1.84 -41.58
CA ALA A 926 -1.28 3.07 -42.35
C ALA A 926 -2.77 3.31 -42.69
N THR A 927 -3.52 2.26 -43.06
CA THR A 927 -4.95 2.37 -43.32
C THR A 927 -5.71 2.73 -42.05
N LEU A 928 -5.38 2.12 -40.91
CA LEU A 928 -6.04 2.44 -39.66
C LEU A 928 -5.74 3.86 -39.17
N LEU A 929 -4.53 4.39 -39.39
CA LEU A 929 -4.19 5.78 -39.06
C LEU A 929 -5.01 6.82 -39.85
N ASN A 930 -5.66 6.43 -40.95
CA ASN A 930 -6.61 7.29 -41.66
C ASN A 930 -8.01 7.31 -41.00
N LEU A 931 -8.24 6.46 -40.00
CA LEU A 931 -9.52 6.31 -39.31
C LEU A 931 -9.43 6.75 -37.85
N VAL A 932 -8.26 6.67 -37.22
CA VAL A 932 -8.09 6.95 -35.79
C VAL A 932 -6.77 7.66 -35.52
N ASP A 933 -6.67 8.29 -34.35
CA ASP A 933 -5.50 9.07 -33.96
C ASP A 933 -4.49 8.24 -33.16
N ILE A 934 -4.95 7.20 -32.47
CA ILE A 934 -4.15 6.32 -31.61
C ILE A 934 -4.58 4.87 -31.85
N ILE A 935 -3.63 3.94 -31.85
CA ILE A 935 -3.90 2.52 -32.12
C ILE A 935 -3.64 1.68 -30.87
N ARG A 936 -4.67 1.02 -30.36
CA ARG A 936 -4.50 -0.12 -29.45
C ARG A 936 -4.18 -1.37 -30.27
N ILE A 937 -3.09 -2.04 -29.95
CA ILE A 937 -2.73 -3.33 -30.51
C ILE A 937 -3.20 -4.41 -29.55
N ASP A 938 -4.21 -5.18 -29.97
CA ASP A 938 -4.71 -6.36 -29.29
C ASP A 938 -3.64 -7.45 -29.17
N HIS A 939 -3.64 -8.17 -28.06
CA HIS A 939 -2.74 -9.29 -27.78
C HIS A 939 -1.27 -8.97 -28.06
N PHE A 940 -0.76 -7.85 -27.54
CA PHE A 940 0.59 -7.36 -27.84
C PHE A 940 1.69 -8.40 -27.54
N ARG A 941 1.47 -9.25 -26.52
CA ARG A 941 2.38 -10.33 -26.20
C ARG A 941 2.61 -11.32 -27.35
N GLY A 942 1.66 -11.46 -28.27
CA GLY A 942 1.76 -12.30 -29.48
C GLY A 942 2.88 -11.87 -30.44
N PHE A 943 3.34 -10.62 -30.36
CA PHE A 943 4.48 -10.13 -31.14
C PHE A 943 5.84 -10.55 -30.53
N GLU A 944 5.89 -10.86 -29.24
CA GLU A 944 7.04 -11.50 -28.59
C GLU A 944 7.01 -13.02 -28.83
N ALA A 945 5.89 -13.66 -28.45
CA ALA A 945 5.63 -15.06 -28.69
C ALA A 945 4.12 -15.33 -28.72
N TYR A 946 3.63 -16.19 -29.62
CA TYR A 946 2.22 -16.57 -29.73
C TYR A 946 2.01 -18.06 -29.45
N TRP A 947 0.80 -18.44 -29.04
CA TRP A 947 0.47 -19.83 -28.69
C TRP A 947 0.00 -20.59 -29.93
N GLU A 948 0.82 -21.53 -30.40
CA GLU A 948 0.56 -22.34 -31.58
C GLU A 948 -0.13 -23.65 -31.22
N VAL A 949 -1.35 -23.85 -31.73
CA VAL A 949 -2.06 -25.14 -31.64
C VAL A 949 -2.28 -25.74 -33.03
N SER A 950 -2.53 -27.06 -33.07
CA SER A 950 -2.86 -27.77 -34.31
C SER A 950 -4.13 -27.20 -34.94
N GLY A 951 -4.17 -27.06 -36.27
CA GLY A 951 -5.37 -26.58 -36.99
C GLY A 951 -6.58 -27.52 -36.90
N MET A 952 -6.38 -28.78 -36.44
CA MET A 952 -7.45 -29.74 -36.19
C MET A 952 -7.84 -29.84 -34.69
N ALA A 953 -7.23 -29.01 -33.83
CA ALA A 953 -7.53 -29.04 -32.40
C ALA A 953 -8.95 -28.55 -32.12
N THR A 954 -9.60 -29.13 -31.11
CA THR A 954 -10.92 -28.71 -30.64
C THR A 954 -10.84 -27.79 -29.41
N ASN A 955 -9.67 -27.67 -28.79
CA ASN A 955 -9.36 -26.76 -27.69
C ASN A 955 -7.89 -26.31 -27.76
N ALA A 956 -7.48 -25.43 -26.84
CA ALA A 956 -6.13 -24.85 -26.83
C ALA A 956 -5.20 -25.42 -25.74
N ARG A 957 -5.58 -26.53 -25.08
CA ARG A 957 -4.77 -27.16 -24.02
C ARG A 957 -3.38 -27.60 -24.50
N VAL A 958 -3.32 -28.18 -25.70
CA VAL A 958 -2.10 -28.76 -26.27
C VAL A 958 -1.59 -27.84 -27.37
N GLY A 959 -0.64 -26.98 -27.01
CA GLY A 959 0.05 -26.08 -27.92
C GLY A 959 1.49 -25.84 -27.48
N LYS A 960 2.14 -24.86 -28.09
CA LYS A 960 3.49 -24.41 -27.73
C LYS A 960 3.66 -22.92 -27.98
N TRP A 961 4.50 -22.26 -27.19
CA TRP A 961 4.94 -20.90 -27.45
C TRP A 961 5.90 -20.86 -28.64
N VAL A 962 5.61 -20.01 -29.63
CA VAL A 962 6.47 -19.76 -30.80
C VAL A 962 6.81 -18.28 -30.86
N LYS A 963 8.08 -17.93 -31.09
CA LYS A 963 8.53 -16.53 -31.15
C LYS A 963 7.87 -15.78 -32.32
N GLY A 964 7.39 -14.58 -32.01
CA GLY A 964 6.88 -13.60 -32.97
C GLY A 964 8.01 -12.78 -33.62
N PRO A 965 7.68 -11.67 -34.29
CA PRO A 965 8.64 -10.81 -34.97
C PRO A 965 9.46 -9.93 -34.03
N GLY A 966 9.03 -9.76 -32.77
CA GLY A 966 9.67 -8.91 -31.78
C GLY A 966 9.76 -7.45 -32.22
N LYS A 967 10.86 -6.78 -31.84
CA LYS A 967 11.09 -5.36 -32.06
C LYS A 967 11.24 -4.98 -33.55
N ASP A 968 11.71 -5.90 -34.38
CA ASP A 968 12.01 -5.66 -35.80
C ASP A 968 10.79 -5.13 -36.57
N LEU A 969 9.60 -5.71 -36.33
CA LEU A 969 8.35 -5.22 -36.93
C LEU A 969 8.09 -3.75 -36.58
N PHE A 970 8.19 -3.39 -35.30
CA PHE A 970 7.88 -2.03 -34.84
C PHE A 970 8.93 -1.02 -35.30
N ASP A 971 10.19 -1.44 -35.42
CA ASP A 971 11.25 -0.61 -36.01
C ASP A 971 10.98 -0.32 -37.48
N LYS A 972 10.51 -1.33 -38.25
CA LYS A 972 10.08 -1.13 -39.64
C LYS A 972 8.82 -0.27 -39.76
N ILE A 973 7.85 -0.42 -38.86
CA ILE A 973 6.69 0.49 -38.85
C ILE A 973 7.15 1.93 -38.61
N LYS A 974 8.04 2.15 -37.64
CA LYS A 974 8.58 3.47 -37.34
C LYS A 974 9.42 4.05 -38.49
N GLU A 975 10.23 3.22 -39.15
CA GLU A 975 11.05 3.62 -40.30
C GLU A 975 10.20 4.15 -41.46
N TYR A 976 9.09 3.48 -41.77
CA TYR A 976 8.26 3.82 -42.94
C TYR A 976 7.11 4.79 -42.65
N LEU A 977 6.54 4.78 -41.44
CA LEU A 977 5.36 5.58 -41.08
C LEU A 977 5.66 6.70 -40.07
N GLY A 978 6.88 6.77 -39.52
CA GLY A 978 7.25 7.70 -38.45
C GLY A 978 6.79 7.24 -37.06
N ASP A 979 6.74 8.16 -36.11
CA ASP A 979 6.29 7.85 -34.75
C ASP A 979 4.77 7.59 -34.74
N VAL A 980 4.40 6.31 -34.66
CA VAL A 980 3.01 5.86 -34.59
C VAL A 980 2.58 5.77 -33.11
N PRO A 981 1.50 6.46 -32.70
CA PRO A 981 0.99 6.39 -31.33
C PRO A 981 0.29 5.04 -31.09
N ILE A 982 1.02 4.12 -30.46
CA ILE A 982 0.56 2.76 -30.15
C ILE A 982 0.28 2.62 -28.65
N ILE A 983 -0.74 1.84 -28.30
CA ILE A 983 -1.02 1.33 -26.96
C ILE A 983 -0.87 -0.19 -27.03
N ALA A 984 -0.06 -0.76 -26.12
CA ALA A 984 0.09 -2.20 -26.02
C ALA A 984 -1.01 -2.76 -25.10
N GLU A 985 -1.85 -3.66 -25.62
CA GLU A 985 -2.68 -4.53 -24.79
C GLU A 985 -1.78 -5.62 -24.20
N ASP A 986 -1.34 -5.41 -22.97
CA ASP A 986 -0.44 -6.29 -22.23
C ASP A 986 -1.12 -6.93 -21.02
N LEU A 987 -2.32 -7.51 -21.21
CA LEU A 987 -3.03 -8.28 -20.20
C LEU A 987 -2.83 -9.79 -20.40
N GLY A 988 -3.03 -10.57 -19.34
CA GLY A 988 -2.85 -12.03 -19.32
C GLY A 988 -1.46 -12.47 -18.84
N VAL A 989 -0.92 -13.56 -19.40
CA VAL A 989 0.39 -14.09 -19.01
C VAL A 989 1.51 -13.26 -19.67
N ILE A 990 2.00 -12.26 -18.94
CA ILE A 990 3.07 -11.36 -19.38
C ILE A 990 4.41 -11.83 -18.84
N THR A 991 5.39 -11.98 -19.74
CA THR A 991 6.75 -12.40 -19.40
C THR A 991 7.69 -11.19 -19.41
N PRO A 992 8.86 -11.24 -18.72
CA PRO A 992 9.85 -10.18 -18.78
C PRO A 992 10.28 -9.81 -20.22
N GLU A 993 10.26 -10.76 -21.17
CA GLU A 993 10.56 -10.46 -22.58
C GLU A 993 9.47 -9.58 -23.24
N VAL A 994 8.20 -9.75 -22.86
CA VAL A 994 7.09 -8.91 -23.35
C VAL A 994 7.22 -7.50 -22.78
N GLU A 995 7.52 -7.38 -21.49
CA GLU A 995 7.77 -6.08 -20.86
C GLU A 995 8.98 -5.37 -21.48
N ALA A 996 10.07 -6.09 -21.71
CA ALA A 996 11.26 -5.56 -22.38
C ALA A 996 10.93 -5.07 -23.80
N LEU A 997 10.13 -5.82 -24.57
CA LEU A 997 9.68 -5.41 -25.90
C LEU A 997 8.87 -4.12 -25.83
N LYS A 998 7.84 -4.07 -24.97
CA LYS A 998 6.99 -2.88 -24.75
C LYS A 998 7.82 -1.65 -24.38
N ASN A 999 8.71 -1.80 -23.40
CA ASN A 999 9.57 -0.74 -22.89
C ASN A 999 10.56 -0.25 -23.95
N SER A 1000 11.15 -1.17 -24.73
CA SER A 1000 12.07 -0.82 -25.83
C SER A 1000 11.41 -0.04 -26.97
N CYS A 1001 10.10 -0.23 -27.16
CA CYS A 1001 9.28 0.54 -28.11
C CYS A 1001 8.68 1.81 -27.48
N ASN A 1002 8.86 2.01 -26.17
CA ASN A 1002 8.23 3.09 -25.39
C ASN A 1002 6.69 3.12 -25.47
N PHE A 1003 6.07 1.96 -25.65
CA PHE A 1003 4.60 1.86 -25.71
C PHE A 1003 4.00 1.83 -24.31
N PRO A 1004 2.90 2.56 -24.05
CA PRO A 1004 2.16 2.42 -22.80
C PRO A 1004 1.47 1.07 -22.73
N GLY A 1005 1.54 0.45 -21.55
CA GLY A 1005 0.71 -0.71 -21.21
C GLY A 1005 -0.66 -0.30 -20.65
N MET A 1006 -1.54 -1.27 -20.51
CA MET A 1006 -2.87 -1.16 -19.91
C MET A 1006 -2.84 -1.59 -18.44
N LYS A 1007 -3.61 -0.87 -17.61
CA LYS A 1007 -3.82 -1.16 -16.19
C LYS A 1007 -5.30 -1.20 -15.90
N VAL A 1008 -5.86 -2.38 -15.72
CA VAL A 1008 -7.30 -2.57 -15.47
C VAL A 1008 -7.52 -2.77 -13.98
N LEU A 1009 -8.26 -1.86 -13.33
CA LEU A 1009 -8.44 -1.87 -11.87
C LEU A 1009 -9.02 -3.19 -11.36
N GLN A 1010 -9.93 -3.83 -12.11
CA GLN A 1010 -10.47 -5.16 -11.74
C GLN A 1010 -9.40 -6.26 -11.63
N PHE A 1011 -8.24 -6.10 -12.28
CA PHE A 1011 -7.13 -7.06 -12.24
C PHE A 1011 -5.98 -6.60 -11.33
N GLU A 1012 -5.93 -5.31 -11.00
CA GLU A 1012 -4.85 -4.68 -10.22
C GLU A 1012 -5.22 -4.49 -8.75
N LEU A 1013 -6.45 -4.83 -8.33
CA LEU A 1013 -6.95 -4.59 -6.97
C LEU A 1013 -7.27 -5.89 -6.23
N TYR A 1014 -6.24 -6.73 -6.06
CA TYR A 1014 -6.30 -7.92 -5.21
C TYR A 1014 -5.33 -7.79 -4.03
N ALA A 1015 -5.69 -8.36 -2.89
CA ALA A 1015 -4.86 -8.27 -1.71
C ALA A 1015 -3.69 -9.26 -1.78
N ASN A 1016 -2.53 -8.86 -1.28
CA ASN A 1016 -1.40 -9.78 -1.13
C ASN A 1016 -1.68 -10.83 -0.03
N LYS A 1017 -0.73 -11.74 0.22
CA LYS A 1017 -0.87 -12.80 1.25
C LYS A 1017 -1.14 -12.28 2.68
N TYR A 1018 -0.90 -11.00 2.95
CA TYR A 1018 -1.16 -10.34 4.23
C TYR A 1018 -2.44 -9.50 4.22
N HIS A 1019 -3.29 -9.69 3.22
CA HIS A 1019 -4.51 -8.91 2.99
C HIS A 1019 -4.24 -7.40 2.93
N LYS A 1020 -3.10 -7.01 2.33
CA LYS A 1020 -2.74 -5.61 2.07
C LYS A 1020 -2.86 -5.33 0.58
N LEU A 1021 -3.43 -4.17 0.27
CA LEU A 1021 -3.62 -3.66 -1.08
C LEU A 1021 -3.16 -2.20 -1.14
N ASN A 1022 -2.63 -1.83 -2.30
CA ASN A 1022 -2.42 -0.46 -2.73
C ASN A 1022 -2.49 -0.44 -4.27
N PHE A 1023 -2.52 0.76 -4.86
CA PHE A 1023 -2.51 0.91 -6.31
C PHE A 1023 -1.53 1.99 -6.73
N ILE A 1024 -0.57 1.61 -7.55
CA ILE A 1024 0.37 2.51 -8.23
C ILE A 1024 0.36 2.16 -9.71
N SER A 1025 0.42 3.17 -10.56
CA SER A 1025 0.45 3.01 -12.01
C SER A 1025 1.71 3.65 -12.60
N PRO A 1026 2.32 3.04 -13.63
CA PRO A 1026 3.40 3.69 -14.37
C PRO A 1026 2.90 4.95 -15.03
N LYS A 1027 3.72 6.00 -15.18
CA LYS A 1027 3.24 7.19 -15.91
C LYS A 1027 2.99 6.88 -17.39
N ASN A 1028 3.85 6.06 -18.01
CA ASN A 1028 3.62 5.55 -19.37
C ASN A 1028 2.66 4.34 -19.37
N SER A 1029 1.44 4.54 -18.88
CA SER A 1029 0.37 3.53 -18.90
C SER A 1029 -0.98 4.17 -19.15
N ILE A 1030 -1.98 3.33 -19.40
CA ILE A 1030 -3.40 3.72 -19.49
C ILE A 1030 -4.18 2.94 -18.45
N VAL A 1031 -4.84 3.66 -17.54
CA VAL A 1031 -5.69 3.04 -16.53
C VAL A 1031 -7.13 2.91 -17.03
N TYR A 1032 -7.75 1.79 -16.72
CA TYR A 1032 -9.14 1.46 -16.99
C TYR A 1032 -9.83 0.98 -15.71
N THR A 1033 -11.08 1.36 -15.47
CA THR A 1033 -11.89 0.71 -14.42
C THR A 1033 -12.22 -0.72 -14.83
N GLY A 1034 -12.75 -0.88 -16.05
CA GLY A 1034 -12.96 -2.15 -16.74
C GLY A 1034 -12.70 -2.01 -18.24
N THR A 1035 -12.91 -3.09 -18.97
CA THR A 1035 -12.81 -3.15 -20.43
C THR A 1035 -14.10 -3.72 -21.00
N HIS A 1036 -14.12 -4.07 -22.29
CA HIS A 1036 -15.27 -4.74 -22.90
C HIS A 1036 -15.29 -6.25 -22.63
N ASP A 1037 -14.16 -6.87 -22.23
CA ASP A 1037 -14.02 -8.32 -22.05
C ASP A 1037 -14.29 -8.78 -20.62
N ASN A 1038 -14.23 -7.88 -19.64
CA ASN A 1038 -14.57 -8.18 -18.25
C ASN A 1038 -15.99 -7.74 -17.92
N ASN A 1039 -16.42 -8.06 -16.70
CA ASN A 1039 -17.72 -7.62 -16.22
C ASN A 1039 -17.72 -6.09 -16.06
N THR A 1040 -18.90 -5.48 -16.02
CA THR A 1040 -19.00 -4.07 -15.61
C THR A 1040 -18.44 -3.94 -14.20
N THR A 1041 -17.87 -2.79 -13.84
CA THR A 1041 -17.23 -2.67 -12.52
C THR A 1041 -18.24 -2.86 -11.39
N LEU A 1042 -19.50 -2.44 -11.59
CA LEU A 1042 -20.58 -2.73 -10.63
C LEU A 1042 -20.95 -4.22 -10.59
N GLY A 1043 -21.01 -4.89 -11.74
CA GLY A 1043 -21.21 -6.34 -11.82
C GLY A 1043 -20.11 -7.10 -11.10
N TRP A 1044 -18.84 -6.75 -11.37
CA TRP A 1044 -17.66 -7.32 -10.72
C TRP A 1044 -17.69 -7.15 -9.20
N LEU A 1045 -18.02 -5.95 -8.68
CA LEU A 1045 -18.15 -5.70 -7.24
C LEU A 1045 -19.25 -6.54 -6.57
N LYS A 1046 -20.31 -6.89 -7.31
CA LYS A 1046 -21.45 -7.67 -6.80
C LYS A 1046 -21.21 -9.19 -6.90
N GLU A 1047 -20.57 -9.65 -7.96
CA GLU A 1047 -20.63 -11.05 -8.39
C GLU A 1047 -19.25 -11.74 -8.43
N ASP A 1048 -18.18 -11.01 -8.78
CA ASP A 1048 -16.91 -11.63 -9.18
C ASP A 1048 -15.77 -11.44 -8.15
N ILE A 1049 -15.70 -10.28 -7.47
CA ILE A 1049 -14.64 -10.02 -6.49
C ILE A 1049 -14.81 -10.91 -5.25
N SER A 1050 -13.70 -11.44 -4.72
CA SER A 1050 -13.74 -12.19 -3.48
C SER A 1050 -14.20 -11.30 -2.31
N PRO A 1051 -14.99 -11.81 -1.34
CA PRO A 1051 -15.42 -11.02 -0.19
C PRO A 1051 -14.25 -10.41 0.61
N GLN A 1052 -13.13 -11.13 0.69
CA GLN A 1052 -11.91 -10.69 1.35
C GLN A 1052 -11.24 -9.54 0.61
N ASP A 1053 -11.02 -9.66 -0.71
CA ASP A 1053 -10.43 -8.57 -1.50
C ASP A 1053 -11.32 -7.33 -1.50
N LYS A 1054 -12.63 -7.53 -1.53
CA LYS A 1054 -13.61 -6.44 -1.44
C LYS A 1054 -13.53 -5.69 -0.11
N ALA A 1055 -13.36 -6.40 1.01
CA ALA A 1055 -13.19 -5.78 2.32
C ALA A 1055 -11.89 -4.96 2.39
N VAL A 1056 -10.80 -5.45 1.81
CA VAL A 1056 -9.52 -4.73 1.73
C VAL A 1056 -9.62 -3.51 0.81
N LEU A 1057 -10.30 -3.64 -0.33
CA LEU A 1057 -10.56 -2.53 -1.25
C LEU A 1057 -11.42 -1.44 -0.60
N ALA A 1058 -12.47 -1.84 0.12
CA ALA A 1058 -13.35 -0.91 0.80
C ALA A 1058 -12.63 -0.12 1.91
N ASP A 1059 -11.74 -0.77 2.67
CA ASP A 1059 -10.87 -0.09 3.64
C ASP A 1059 -9.91 0.90 2.97
N LEU A 1060 -9.26 0.50 1.87
CA LEU A 1060 -8.34 1.37 1.11
C LEU A 1060 -9.04 2.63 0.58
N LEU A 1061 -10.30 2.48 0.14
CA LEU A 1061 -11.11 3.57 -0.41
C LEU A 1061 -11.91 4.32 0.67
N GLU A 1062 -11.85 3.90 1.94
CA GLU A 1062 -12.60 4.46 3.07
C GLU A 1062 -14.14 4.43 2.85
N VAL A 1063 -14.65 3.35 2.23
CA VAL A 1063 -16.07 3.14 1.91
C VAL A 1063 -16.59 1.90 2.63
N LYS A 1064 -17.89 1.84 2.91
CA LYS A 1064 -18.52 0.63 3.46
C LYS A 1064 -18.49 -0.49 2.42
N VAL A 1065 -18.07 -1.69 2.85
CA VAL A 1065 -17.94 -2.87 1.96
C VAL A 1065 -19.25 -3.26 1.24
N ASP A 1066 -20.41 -2.91 1.81
CA ASP A 1066 -21.73 -3.24 1.26
C ASP A 1066 -22.23 -2.21 0.22
N ASP A 1067 -21.57 -1.05 0.11
CA ASP A 1067 -21.97 0.05 -0.77
C ASP A 1067 -21.22 0.00 -2.11
N ASN A 1068 -21.71 -0.87 -3.00
CA ASN A 1068 -21.09 -1.12 -4.30
C ASN A 1068 -21.04 0.11 -5.22
N GLU A 1069 -22.04 1.00 -5.14
CA GLU A 1069 -22.06 2.20 -5.97
C GLU A 1069 -21.05 3.24 -5.47
N ALA A 1070 -20.91 3.42 -4.16
CA ALA A 1070 -19.87 4.28 -3.60
C ALA A 1070 -18.47 3.72 -3.91
N LEU A 1071 -18.28 2.39 -3.85
CA LEU A 1071 -17.03 1.75 -4.26
C LEU A 1071 -16.72 2.03 -5.74
N LEU A 1072 -17.70 1.90 -6.64
CA LEU A 1072 -17.54 2.25 -8.04
C LEU A 1072 -17.15 3.72 -8.23
N ASP A 1073 -17.79 4.65 -7.52
CA ASP A 1073 -17.48 6.07 -7.61
C ASP A 1073 -16.03 6.37 -7.18
N GLU A 1074 -15.54 5.70 -6.13
CA GLU A 1074 -14.15 5.82 -5.68
C GLU A 1074 -13.16 5.14 -6.62
N LEU A 1075 -13.52 4.04 -7.30
CA LEU A 1075 -12.70 3.44 -8.35
C LEU A 1075 -12.56 4.36 -9.58
N VAL A 1076 -13.64 5.05 -9.96
CA VAL A 1076 -13.61 6.07 -11.01
C VAL A 1076 -12.68 7.22 -10.61
N LYS A 1077 -12.78 7.71 -9.37
CA LYS A 1077 -11.88 8.74 -8.83
C LYS A 1077 -10.43 8.26 -8.78
N LEU A 1078 -10.19 7.00 -8.42
CA LEU A 1078 -8.86 6.38 -8.38
C LEU A 1078 -8.23 6.34 -9.78
N ALA A 1079 -8.98 5.90 -10.80
CA ALA A 1079 -8.53 5.94 -12.19
C ALA A 1079 -8.16 7.38 -12.59
N TYR A 1080 -8.97 8.37 -12.23
CA TYR A 1080 -8.66 9.77 -12.53
C TYR A 1080 -7.47 10.31 -11.71
N ALA A 1081 -7.26 9.85 -10.49
CA ALA A 1081 -6.13 10.28 -9.65
C ALA A 1081 -4.80 9.62 -10.05
N SER A 1082 -4.83 8.46 -10.73
CA SER A 1082 -3.66 7.63 -11.05
C SER A 1082 -2.55 8.40 -11.78
N ALA A 1083 -1.29 7.95 -11.69
CA ALA A 1083 -0.17 8.57 -12.41
C ALA A 1083 -0.19 8.33 -13.95
N SER A 1084 -1.00 7.38 -14.43
CA SER A 1084 -1.16 7.05 -15.85
C SER A 1084 -1.46 8.26 -16.74
N LYS A 1085 -0.78 8.33 -17.89
CA LYS A 1085 -1.00 9.39 -18.89
C LYS A 1085 -2.41 9.43 -19.46
N MET A 1086 -3.16 8.33 -19.43
CA MET A 1086 -4.57 8.30 -19.80
C MET A 1086 -5.40 7.52 -18.77
N ALA A 1087 -6.62 7.99 -18.50
CA ALA A 1087 -7.65 7.23 -17.77
C ALA A 1087 -8.86 7.06 -18.69
N ILE A 1088 -9.28 5.81 -18.93
CA ILE A 1088 -10.38 5.49 -19.83
C ILE A 1088 -11.43 4.67 -19.09
N LEU A 1089 -12.68 5.14 -19.09
CA LEU A 1089 -13.78 4.46 -18.43
C LEU A 1089 -14.71 3.81 -19.46
N PRO A 1090 -15.19 2.57 -19.25
CA PRO A 1090 -16.36 2.05 -19.95
C PRO A 1090 -17.58 2.93 -19.70
N MET A 1091 -18.38 3.16 -20.73
CA MET A 1091 -19.61 3.94 -20.57
C MET A 1091 -20.58 3.26 -19.57
N GLN A 1092 -20.55 1.93 -19.49
CA GLN A 1092 -21.32 1.18 -18.48
C GLN A 1092 -21.01 1.60 -17.05
N ASP A 1093 -19.74 1.89 -16.75
CA ASP A 1093 -19.30 2.30 -15.41
C ASP A 1093 -19.75 3.74 -15.11
N VAL A 1094 -19.69 4.64 -16.09
CA VAL A 1094 -20.23 6.00 -15.98
C VAL A 1094 -21.74 5.99 -15.72
N LEU A 1095 -22.45 5.01 -16.27
CA LEU A 1095 -23.88 4.81 -16.09
C LEU A 1095 -24.24 3.94 -14.87
N LYS A 1096 -23.24 3.42 -14.14
CA LYS A 1096 -23.41 2.50 -13.01
C LYS A 1096 -24.26 1.27 -13.33
N LEU A 1097 -24.02 0.64 -14.48
CA LEU A 1097 -24.76 -0.54 -14.92
C LEU A 1097 -24.13 -1.84 -14.40
N ASP A 1098 -24.97 -2.84 -14.10
CA ASP A 1098 -24.54 -4.16 -13.62
C ASP A 1098 -24.17 -5.12 -14.76
N SER A 1099 -24.02 -6.42 -14.44
CA SER A 1099 -23.56 -7.45 -15.38
C SER A 1099 -24.44 -7.61 -16.63
N ASN A 1100 -25.69 -7.13 -16.61
CA ASN A 1100 -26.57 -7.18 -17.78
C ASN A 1100 -26.08 -6.28 -18.93
N ALA A 1101 -25.23 -5.29 -18.62
CA ALA A 1101 -24.64 -4.36 -19.58
C ALA A 1101 -23.25 -4.79 -20.08
N ARG A 1102 -22.78 -5.97 -19.69
CA ARG A 1102 -21.48 -6.50 -20.13
C ARG A 1102 -21.41 -6.58 -21.66
N MET A 1103 -20.30 -6.09 -22.23
CA MET A 1103 -20.13 -6.04 -23.68
C MET A 1103 -19.74 -7.40 -24.26
N ASN A 1104 -18.79 -8.09 -23.66
CA ASN A 1104 -18.35 -9.41 -24.10
C ASN A 1104 -18.04 -10.33 -22.90
N LEU A 1105 -18.40 -11.60 -23.03
CA LEU A 1105 -17.97 -12.67 -22.14
C LEU A 1105 -17.04 -13.62 -22.93
N PRO A 1106 -15.70 -13.51 -22.77
CA PRO A 1106 -14.74 -14.37 -23.43
C PRO A 1106 -15.06 -15.86 -23.26
N GLY A 1107 -14.81 -16.65 -24.31
CA GLY A 1107 -15.13 -18.08 -24.35
C GLY A 1107 -16.59 -18.42 -24.72
N THR A 1108 -17.47 -17.43 -24.87
CA THR A 1108 -18.86 -17.64 -25.31
C THR A 1108 -19.12 -17.11 -26.73
N VAL A 1109 -20.17 -17.61 -27.39
CA VAL A 1109 -20.53 -17.22 -28.77
C VAL A 1109 -22.03 -16.90 -28.86
N GLY A 1110 -22.38 -15.83 -29.58
CA GLY A 1110 -23.76 -15.53 -29.97
C GLY A 1110 -24.54 -14.61 -29.04
N THR A 1111 -24.03 -14.32 -27.84
CA THR A 1111 -24.69 -13.44 -26.84
C THR A 1111 -23.96 -12.11 -26.61
N ASN A 1112 -22.80 -11.91 -27.25
CA ASN A 1112 -21.88 -10.81 -27.00
C ASN A 1112 -22.13 -9.62 -27.93
N TRP A 1113 -21.48 -8.49 -27.63
CA TRP A 1113 -21.42 -7.25 -28.42
C TRP A 1113 -22.75 -6.51 -28.57
N GLY A 1114 -23.81 -7.04 -27.95
CA GLY A 1114 -25.17 -6.55 -28.14
C GLY A 1114 -25.53 -5.36 -27.27
N TRP A 1115 -24.78 -4.99 -26.24
CA TRP A 1115 -25.19 -3.93 -25.31
C TRP A 1115 -25.36 -2.56 -25.99
N ARG A 1116 -26.44 -1.86 -25.66
CA ARG A 1116 -26.75 -0.50 -26.11
C ARG A 1116 -27.11 0.41 -24.94
N MET A 1117 -26.71 1.67 -25.08
CA MET A 1117 -27.08 2.72 -24.15
C MET A 1117 -28.51 3.21 -24.41
N GLN A 1118 -29.20 3.64 -23.36
CA GLN A 1118 -30.52 4.26 -23.45
C GLN A 1118 -30.42 5.73 -23.92
N LYS A 1119 -31.44 6.21 -24.64
CA LYS A 1119 -31.41 7.50 -25.36
C LYS A 1119 -31.24 8.73 -24.46
N ASP A 1120 -31.68 8.65 -23.21
CA ASP A 1120 -31.64 9.71 -22.20
C ASP A 1120 -30.50 9.55 -21.18
N ALA A 1121 -29.60 8.57 -21.39
CA ALA A 1121 -28.52 8.27 -20.45
C ALA A 1121 -27.44 9.36 -20.36
N LEU A 1122 -27.21 10.10 -21.46
CA LEU A 1122 -26.24 11.19 -21.60
C LEU A 1122 -26.73 12.49 -20.95
N THR A 1123 -26.85 12.49 -19.62
CA THR A 1123 -27.31 13.67 -18.88
C THR A 1123 -26.21 14.70 -18.67
N ASP A 1124 -26.62 15.96 -18.52
CA ASP A 1124 -25.74 17.09 -18.19
C ASP A 1124 -25.04 16.89 -16.85
N GLU A 1125 -25.74 16.32 -15.87
CA GLU A 1125 -25.22 16.00 -14.54
C GLU A 1125 -23.99 15.08 -14.62
N LYS A 1126 -24.07 14.00 -15.42
CA LYS A 1126 -22.95 13.06 -15.59
C LYS A 1126 -21.77 13.73 -16.30
N ALA A 1127 -22.03 14.57 -17.31
CA ALA A 1127 -20.98 15.33 -17.96
C ALA A 1127 -20.27 16.27 -16.98
N MET A 1128 -21.03 17.00 -16.15
CA MET A 1128 -20.46 17.90 -15.14
C MET A 1128 -19.71 17.16 -14.05
N TYR A 1129 -20.17 15.97 -13.64
CA TYR A 1129 -19.43 15.11 -12.73
C TYR A 1129 -18.06 14.72 -13.28
N LEU A 1130 -18.00 14.17 -14.50
CA LEU A 1130 -16.73 13.82 -15.13
C LEU A 1130 -15.83 15.06 -15.35
N CYS A 1131 -16.41 16.19 -15.77
CA CYS A 1131 -15.70 17.46 -15.90
C CYS A 1131 -15.03 17.86 -14.57
N SER A 1132 -15.73 17.73 -13.45
CA SER A 1132 -15.17 18.03 -12.12
C SER A 1132 -13.97 17.14 -11.76
N LEU A 1133 -13.97 15.88 -12.21
CA LEU A 1133 -12.83 14.97 -12.01
C LEU A 1133 -11.65 15.35 -12.90
N VAL A 1134 -11.90 15.71 -14.16
CA VAL A 1134 -10.87 16.22 -15.08
C VAL A 1134 -10.17 17.44 -14.47
N GLU A 1135 -10.94 18.40 -13.96
CA GLU A 1135 -10.40 19.60 -13.33
C GLU A 1135 -9.64 19.31 -12.03
N LYS A 1136 -10.21 18.46 -11.16
CA LYS A 1136 -9.60 18.11 -9.86
C LYS A 1136 -8.26 17.40 -10.02
N TYR A 1137 -8.13 16.50 -11.00
CA TYR A 1137 -6.96 15.64 -11.19
C TYR A 1137 -6.08 16.03 -12.39
N ASN A 1138 -6.34 17.21 -12.98
CA ASN A 1138 -5.59 17.79 -14.09
C ASN A 1138 -5.40 16.80 -15.25
N ARG A 1139 -6.52 16.35 -15.82
CA ARG A 1139 -6.58 15.45 -16.99
C ARG A 1139 -7.09 16.13 -18.26
#